data_AF-A0A257AF41-F1
#
_entry.id   AF-A0A257AF41-F1
#
_cell.length_a   1.000
_cell.length_b   1.000
_cell.length_c   1.000
_cell.angle_alpha   90.00
_cell.angle_beta   90.00
_cell.angle_gamma   90.00
#
_symmetry.space_group_name_H-M   'P 1'
#
loop_
_entity.id
_entity.type
_entity.pdbx_description
1 polymer ?
#
loop_
_entity_poly.entity_id
_entity_poly.type
_entity_poly.pdbx_seq_one_letter_code
_entity_poly.pdbx_strand_id
1 'polypeptide(L)'
;MMKACFVLPVMDSIDSIFKTLNGAALIFKEGGGCGYNFSKLRQKGAPLSGGGTSSGVMSFIRIFDAITEAIKQGGFRKGASIGILWYNHPEIEDFITAKLDPTQLQNFNLSVMVNSNFMTRVENGDEVAIKDPTDRRRKIRAIKAKDLFNIIVMSAWKHGDPGLLFFDRINEDNIYRDRTPIDACNPCVTEDTWVTTVEGARQVKELIGKKFTAILNGRKWESSERGFFETGVKPVYKLKTAEGLEVRLTADHPVMVAKRITEHRIEAQWVNTENIRPGDKVIINNHREFDSYAKGKHTEGEGYLIGLLLGDGTITRDRAVLSSWGDNEGAKAVRDVAHSYAQLLPHRSDFKGWIAIKGRNEYRLTTAYLTQLARSLGLQPKTKRITKVIEKESASFCKGVLKGLFDADGSVQGNQSKGVSVRLAQSDVGVLKAVQRMLLRFGIFSRIYMNRRDEMKKRLPDGKGGSKEYITKPQHELVISNDNILHFAKRVGFNDTEKMEKLKKAMQSYKRKANRERFVASIKEVSIDSVERVYDTEIPGINAFDANGFVVHNCGEQFLLPYESCCLGSVNLNEHVVNGDLDYDAIKETVALGAKMLLSVNKLNEFPITECYKMQYKTNRIGVGVMGFADALVKLHIKYDSEETLQVIDRLGRLIRDTAREIAPTSASVLSIAPTGSLSIIAGCSPSIEPIWSVDYQR
;
A
#
# COMPACT_ATOMS: atom_id res chain seq x y z
N MET A 1 15.62 -2.01 21.62
CA MET A 1 14.22 -1.57 21.83
C MET A 1 13.62 -2.38 22.99
N MET A 2 12.76 -1.79 23.82
CA MET A 2 12.26 -2.33 25.11
C MET A 2 10.72 -2.26 25.24
N LYS A 3 10.00 -2.26 24.11
CA LYS A 3 8.53 -2.24 24.04
C LYS A 3 8.04 -3.51 23.36
N ALA A 4 7.09 -4.19 23.99
CA ALA A 4 6.57 -5.46 23.48
C ALA A 4 5.40 -5.28 22.50
N CYS A 5 4.74 -4.11 22.51
CA CYS A 5 3.37 -3.94 22.05
C CYS A 5 3.13 -2.54 21.48
N PHE A 6 2.48 -2.43 20.31
CA PHE A 6 2.26 -1.18 19.57
C PHE A 6 0.94 -1.19 18.78
N VAL A 7 0.46 -0.02 18.34
CA VAL A 7 -0.80 0.21 17.59
C VAL A 7 -0.71 1.55 16.87
N LEU A 8 -1.15 1.66 15.61
CA LEU A 8 -1.30 2.93 14.88
C LEU A 8 -2.76 3.26 14.38
N PRO A 9 -3.14 3.65 13.14
CA PRO A 9 -4.58 3.50 12.74
C PRO A 9 -4.93 2.80 11.40
N VAL A 10 -5.53 1.58 11.38
CA VAL A 10 -6.17 0.91 10.20
C VAL A 10 -7.46 1.61 9.85
N MET A 11 -7.72 1.70 8.54
CA MET A 11 -9.04 1.98 7.99
C MET A 11 -9.17 1.41 6.54
N ASP A 12 -10.33 1.59 5.90
CA ASP A 12 -10.83 1.23 4.54
C ASP A 12 -10.30 1.88 3.15
N SER A 13 -9.19 1.66 2.32
CA SER A 13 -9.11 2.06 0.80
C SER A 13 -7.98 1.85 -0.37
N ILE A 14 -6.69 2.27 -0.39
CA ILE A 14 -5.40 1.87 -1.08
C ILE A 14 -4.15 2.18 -0.21
N ASP A 15 -4.19 3.27 0.56
CA ASP A 15 -3.26 3.71 1.60
C ASP A 15 -2.99 2.80 2.84
N SER A 16 -4.00 2.66 3.72
CA SER A 16 -4.08 2.72 5.21
C SER A 16 -4.14 1.43 6.05
N ILE A 17 -3.50 0.41 5.55
CA ILE A 17 -3.26 -0.92 6.11
C ILE A 17 -1.86 -1.37 5.62
N PHE A 18 -1.28 -0.71 4.60
CA PHE A 18 0.09 -0.85 4.11
C PHE A 18 1.11 0.02 4.90
N LYS A 19 0.89 1.31 5.24
CA LYS A 19 1.94 2.11 5.98
C LYS A 19 2.35 1.40 7.28
N THR A 20 1.31 0.90 7.91
CA THR A 20 1.14 -0.17 8.88
C THR A 20 2.21 -1.26 8.95
N LEU A 21 2.66 -1.85 7.83
CA LEU A 21 3.61 -2.99 7.88
C LEU A 21 5.02 -2.62 7.68
N ASN A 22 5.31 -1.39 7.32
CA ASN A 22 6.54 -0.88 7.87
C ASN A 22 6.46 -0.74 9.37
N GLY A 23 5.35 -0.20 9.86
CA GLY A 23 5.13 0.00 11.29
C GLY A 23 5.53 -1.25 12.06
N ALA A 24 4.93 -2.39 11.72
CA ALA A 24 5.41 -3.65 12.30
C ALA A 24 6.64 -4.27 11.66
N ALA A 25 7.01 -4.12 10.39
CA ALA A 25 8.31 -4.68 9.93
C ALA A 25 9.48 -4.10 10.73
N LEU A 26 9.42 -2.81 11.07
CA LEU A 26 10.40 -2.17 11.94
C LEU A 26 10.24 -2.60 13.41
N ILE A 27 9.01 -2.77 13.91
CA ILE A 27 8.77 -3.18 15.30
C ILE A 27 9.04 -4.68 15.55
N PHE A 28 8.64 -5.58 14.63
CA PHE A 28 8.97 -7.01 14.56
C PHE A 28 10.48 -7.23 14.44
N LYS A 29 11.17 -6.44 13.59
CA LYS A 29 12.65 -6.45 13.51
C LYS A 29 13.29 -6.17 14.87
N GLU A 30 12.68 -5.27 15.64
CA GLU A 30 13.12 -4.90 16.99
C GLU A 30 12.53 -5.79 18.11
N GLY A 31 11.71 -6.80 17.77
CA GLY A 31 11.18 -7.80 18.69
C GLY A 31 9.87 -7.44 19.41
N GLY A 32 9.16 -6.39 19.00
CA GLY A 32 7.82 -6.04 19.50
C GLY A 32 6.69 -6.43 18.53
N GLY A 33 5.45 -6.32 18.98
CA GLY A 33 4.20 -6.56 18.24
C GLY A 33 3.42 -5.30 17.86
N CYS A 34 2.44 -5.35 16.95
CA CYS A 34 1.69 -4.22 16.39
C CYS A 34 0.21 -4.52 16.06
N GLY A 35 -0.76 -3.78 16.61
CA GLY A 35 -2.23 -3.92 16.50
C GLY A 35 -2.93 -3.59 15.17
N TYR A 36 -3.99 -4.31 14.77
CA TYR A 36 -4.75 -4.02 13.53
C TYR A 36 -6.28 -4.12 13.75
N ASN A 37 -7.03 -3.05 13.45
CA ASN A 37 -8.50 -3.05 13.55
C ASN A 37 -9.18 -2.70 12.23
N PHE A 38 -9.79 -3.71 11.64
CA PHE A 38 -10.42 -3.76 10.35
C PHE A 38 -11.86 -3.22 10.38
N SER A 39 -12.34 -2.67 11.48
CA SER A 39 -13.78 -2.43 11.62
C SER A 39 -14.34 -1.22 10.90
N LYS A 40 -13.50 -0.52 10.14
CA LYS A 40 -13.92 0.52 9.20
C LYS A 40 -14.15 -0.08 7.79
N LEU A 41 -13.81 -1.36 7.57
CA LEU A 41 -13.53 -1.93 6.26
C LEU A 41 -14.75 -2.52 5.50
N ARG A 42 -15.51 -1.73 4.73
CA ARG A 42 -16.65 -2.14 3.88
C ARG A 42 -16.70 -3.60 3.41
N GLN A 43 -17.84 -4.23 3.63
CA GLN A 43 -18.11 -5.66 3.49
C GLN A 43 -17.83 -6.31 2.13
N LYS A 44 -17.75 -7.64 2.15
CA LYS A 44 -18.00 -8.51 1.00
C LYS A 44 -19.35 -8.17 0.38
N GLY A 45 -19.41 -8.04 -0.94
CA GLY A 45 -20.62 -7.58 -1.62
C GLY A 45 -20.88 -6.07 -1.56
N ALA A 46 -20.08 -5.26 -0.84
CA ALA A 46 -20.28 -3.80 -0.78
C ALA A 46 -20.25 -3.18 -2.19
N PRO A 47 -21.23 -2.33 -2.58
CA PRO A 47 -21.25 -1.59 -3.85
C PRO A 47 -20.50 -0.25 -3.73
N LEU A 48 -19.99 0.24 -4.85
CA LEU A 48 -18.72 0.97 -4.87
C LEU A 48 -18.69 2.08 -5.92
N SER A 49 -17.90 3.13 -5.68
CA SER A 49 -17.80 4.29 -6.58
C SER A 49 -17.32 3.97 -8.00
N GLY A 50 -16.69 2.81 -8.23
CA GLY A 50 -16.33 2.33 -9.57
C GLY A 50 -17.31 1.32 -10.21
N GLY A 51 -18.22 0.70 -9.45
CA GLY A 51 -19.12 -0.38 -9.92
C GLY A 51 -18.50 -1.78 -9.94
N GLY A 52 -19.20 -2.76 -9.37
CA GLY A 52 -18.66 -4.05 -8.93
C GLY A 52 -18.94 -4.24 -7.44
N THR A 53 -18.33 -5.24 -6.81
CA THR A 53 -18.49 -5.52 -5.36
C THR A 53 -17.20 -6.00 -4.71
N SER A 54 -17.14 -5.90 -3.38
CA SER A 54 -15.94 -6.14 -2.57
C SER A 54 -15.83 -7.55 -1.94
N SER A 55 -14.68 -7.95 -1.37
CA SER A 55 -14.48 -9.14 -0.49
C SER A 55 -14.67 -8.89 0.97
N GLY A 56 -14.66 -7.62 1.37
CA GLY A 56 -14.42 -7.25 2.75
C GLY A 56 -13.12 -7.84 3.33
N VAL A 57 -13.14 -8.20 4.60
CA VAL A 57 -12.02 -8.11 5.55
C VAL A 57 -11.04 -9.29 5.54
N MET A 58 -11.45 -10.48 5.08
CA MET A 58 -10.72 -11.70 5.47
C MET A 58 -9.47 -12.04 4.69
N SER A 59 -9.14 -11.31 3.62
CA SER A 59 -7.87 -11.53 2.95
C SER A 59 -6.76 -10.58 3.44
N PHE A 60 -7.08 -9.42 4.02
CA PHE A 60 -6.13 -8.51 4.67
C PHE A 60 -5.38 -9.25 5.77
N ILE A 61 -6.16 -9.83 6.66
CA ILE A 61 -5.69 -10.63 7.78
C ILE A 61 -4.74 -11.74 7.27
N ARG A 62 -5.10 -12.43 6.17
CA ARG A 62 -4.24 -13.45 5.48
C ARG A 62 -2.94 -12.91 4.87
N ILE A 63 -2.89 -11.62 4.56
CA ILE A 63 -1.75 -11.00 3.92
C ILE A 63 -0.70 -10.65 4.94
N PHE A 64 -1.16 -10.02 6.01
CA PHE A 64 -0.30 -9.51 7.03
C PHE A 64 0.34 -10.63 7.83
N ASP A 65 -0.42 -11.71 8.00
CA ASP A 65 0.00 -13.01 8.53
C ASP A 65 1.34 -13.45 7.92
N ALA A 66 1.44 -13.35 6.60
CA ALA A 66 2.60 -13.81 5.83
C ALA A 66 3.84 -12.89 5.90
N ILE A 67 3.81 -11.73 6.58
CA ILE A 67 5.05 -11.03 7.01
C ILE A 67 5.25 -11.03 8.53
N THR A 68 4.19 -11.21 9.32
CA THR A 68 4.34 -11.57 10.73
C THR A 68 5.19 -12.85 10.87
N GLU A 69 5.09 -13.81 9.93
CA GLU A 69 6.04 -14.94 9.80
C GLU A 69 7.40 -14.55 9.16
N ALA A 70 7.45 -13.59 8.25
CA ALA A 70 8.68 -13.29 7.49
C ALA A 70 9.75 -12.50 8.27
N ILE A 71 9.39 -11.81 9.35
CA ILE A 71 10.30 -10.93 10.09
C ILE A 71 10.48 -11.42 11.53
N LYS A 72 11.74 -11.66 11.91
CA LYS A 72 12.12 -12.27 13.19
C LYS A 72 13.34 -11.57 13.78
N GLN A 73 13.33 -11.30 15.08
CA GLN A 73 14.43 -10.62 15.77
C GLN A 73 15.61 -11.57 15.94
N GLY A 74 16.67 -11.41 15.13
CA GLY A 74 17.94 -12.13 15.26
C GLY A 74 17.88 -13.66 15.12
N GLY A 75 16.72 -14.22 14.75
CA GLY A 75 16.43 -15.66 14.79
C GLY A 75 15.77 -16.15 16.08
N PHE A 76 15.68 -15.33 17.14
CA PHE A 76 15.24 -15.74 18.47
C PHE A 76 13.75 -15.52 18.76
N ARG A 77 13.09 -14.56 18.08
CA ARG A 77 11.67 -14.24 18.29
C ARG A 77 10.93 -13.98 16.97
N LYS A 78 9.77 -14.61 16.75
CA LYS A 78 8.84 -14.29 15.65
C LYS A 78 8.08 -12.98 15.91
N GLY A 79 7.53 -12.36 14.87
CA GLY A 79 6.43 -11.42 15.02
C GLY A 79 5.15 -12.12 15.49
N ALA A 80 4.14 -11.35 15.92
CA ALA A 80 2.79 -11.83 16.19
C ALA A 80 1.75 -10.79 15.70
N SER A 81 0.46 -11.14 15.70
CA SER A 81 -0.66 -10.26 15.32
C SER A 81 -1.99 -10.75 15.92
N ILE A 82 -2.94 -9.83 16.16
CA ILE A 82 -4.38 -10.06 16.29
C ILE A 82 -5.02 -9.55 14.99
N GLY A 83 -6.32 -9.74 14.81
CA GLY A 83 -7.10 -8.88 13.96
C GLY A 83 -8.43 -8.57 14.62
N ILE A 84 -8.95 -7.36 14.40
CA ILE A 84 -10.17 -6.89 15.08
C ILE A 84 -11.26 -6.51 14.08
N LEU A 85 -12.49 -7.02 14.25
CA LEU A 85 -13.66 -6.65 13.44
C LEU A 85 -14.95 -6.41 14.26
N TRP A 86 -15.67 -5.31 14.02
CA TRP A 86 -16.91 -4.93 14.71
C TRP A 86 -18.01 -5.98 14.47
N TYR A 87 -18.78 -6.32 15.50
CA TYR A 87 -19.89 -7.28 15.41
C TYR A 87 -20.96 -6.92 14.37
N ASN A 88 -21.15 -5.62 14.12
CA ASN A 88 -22.11 -5.11 13.15
C ASN A 88 -21.55 -5.06 11.72
N HIS A 89 -20.33 -5.56 11.52
CA HIS A 89 -19.70 -5.66 10.22
C HIS A 89 -20.38 -6.71 9.35
N PRO A 90 -20.70 -6.46 8.06
CA PRO A 90 -21.56 -7.38 7.31
C PRO A 90 -20.98 -8.73 6.89
N GLU A 91 -19.71 -8.99 7.18
CA GLU A 91 -19.02 -10.27 7.00
C GLU A 91 -18.54 -10.89 8.30
N ILE A 92 -19.02 -10.40 9.44
CA ILE A 92 -18.48 -10.83 10.72
C ILE A 92 -18.44 -12.37 10.85
N GLU A 93 -19.38 -13.07 10.21
CA GLU A 93 -19.48 -14.52 10.06
C GLU A 93 -18.30 -15.15 9.27
N ASP A 94 -17.87 -14.56 8.15
CA ASP A 94 -16.65 -14.96 7.42
C ASP A 94 -15.39 -14.68 8.28
N PHE A 95 -15.40 -13.60 9.07
CA PHE A 95 -14.27 -13.26 9.95
C PHE A 95 -14.11 -14.23 11.11
N ILE A 96 -15.24 -14.59 11.72
CA ILE A 96 -15.28 -15.58 12.79
C ILE A 96 -14.73 -16.92 12.28
N THR A 97 -15.23 -17.39 11.14
CA THR A 97 -14.98 -18.75 10.67
C THR A 97 -13.64 -18.94 9.94
N ALA A 98 -12.85 -17.89 9.71
CA ALA A 98 -11.64 -17.99 8.88
C ALA A 98 -10.55 -18.94 9.41
N LYS A 99 -10.40 -19.07 10.73
CA LYS A 99 -9.44 -20.01 11.35
C LYS A 99 -9.98 -21.44 11.52
N LEU A 100 -11.17 -21.74 10.99
CA LEU A 100 -11.63 -23.13 10.80
C LEU A 100 -10.83 -23.86 9.69
N ASP A 101 -10.06 -23.13 8.89
CA ASP A 101 -8.96 -23.66 8.08
C ASP A 101 -7.64 -23.41 8.84
N PRO A 102 -7.00 -24.45 9.43
CA PRO A 102 -5.77 -24.29 10.21
C PRO A 102 -4.53 -23.95 9.36
N THR A 103 -4.65 -23.89 8.03
CA THR A 103 -3.58 -23.42 7.14
C THR A 103 -3.54 -21.90 6.97
N GLN A 104 -4.55 -21.18 7.47
CA GLN A 104 -4.67 -19.72 7.36
C GLN A 104 -4.46 -19.05 8.73
N LEU A 105 -3.89 -17.84 8.72
CA LEU A 105 -3.87 -16.94 9.88
C LEU A 105 -3.06 -17.52 11.05
N GLN A 106 -1.92 -18.13 10.74
CA GLN A 106 -1.10 -18.89 11.68
C GLN A 106 -0.27 -18.02 12.62
N ASN A 107 -0.07 -16.75 12.27
CA ASN A 107 0.62 -15.72 13.04
C ASN A 107 -0.38 -14.71 13.63
N PHE A 108 -1.66 -15.09 13.62
CA PHE A 108 -2.81 -14.26 13.96
C PHE A 108 -3.66 -14.90 15.04
N ASN A 109 -3.95 -14.13 16.06
CA ASN A 109 -5.18 -14.25 16.81
C ASN A 109 -6.27 -13.46 16.04
N LEU A 110 -7.55 -13.79 16.19
CA LEU A 110 -8.66 -13.00 15.67
C LEU A 110 -9.58 -12.61 16.81
N SER A 111 -10.27 -11.48 16.70
CA SER A 111 -11.22 -11.08 17.72
C SER A 111 -12.32 -10.15 17.23
N VAL A 112 -13.53 -10.40 17.69
CA VAL A 112 -14.72 -9.61 17.34
C VAL A 112 -14.92 -8.49 18.35
N MET A 113 -14.92 -7.24 17.88
CA MET A 113 -15.26 -6.08 18.69
C MET A 113 -16.77 -5.99 18.89
N VAL A 114 -17.25 -6.25 20.09
CA VAL A 114 -18.65 -6.17 20.54
C VAL A 114 -18.90 -4.91 21.36
N ASN A 115 -20.16 -4.57 21.60
CA ASN A 115 -20.56 -3.55 22.58
C ASN A 115 -21.80 -3.98 23.36
N SER A 116 -22.18 -3.29 24.44
CA SER A 116 -23.25 -3.75 25.34
C SER A 116 -24.60 -3.89 24.63
N ASN A 117 -24.90 -3.00 23.67
CA ASN A 117 -26.08 -3.13 22.80
C ASN A 117 -26.07 -4.41 21.94
N PHE A 118 -24.91 -5.01 21.62
CA PHE A 118 -24.88 -6.35 21.03
C PHE A 118 -25.31 -7.40 22.03
N MET A 119 -24.70 -7.41 23.22
CA MET A 119 -24.92 -8.44 24.24
C MET A 119 -26.36 -8.47 24.77
N THR A 120 -26.95 -7.31 25.10
CA THR A 120 -28.38 -7.24 25.49
C THR A 120 -29.30 -7.78 24.40
N ARG A 121 -28.92 -7.65 23.12
CA ARG A 121 -29.69 -8.21 22.00
C ARG A 121 -29.48 -9.72 21.84
N VAL A 122 -28.33 -10.27 22.22
CA VAL A 122 -28.09 -11.72 22.31
C VAL A 122 -29.02 -12.33 23.34
N GLU A 123 -29.11 -11.72 24.52
CA GLU A 123 -29.92 -12.16 25.67
C GLU A 123 -31.42 -12.14 25.34
N ASN A 124 -31.93 -11.00 24.84
CA ASN A 124 -33.34 -10.84 24.45
C ASN A 124 -33.78 -11.68 23.23
N GLY A 125 -32.83 -12.29 22.50
CA GLY A 125 -33.13 -12.88 21.18
C GLY A 125 -33.52 -11.84 20.12
N ASP A 126 -33.04 -10.60 20.28
CA ASP A 126 -33.30 -9.46 19.40
C ASP A 126 -32.47 -9.52 18.11
N GLU A 127 -32.84 -8.68 17.15
CA GLU A 127 -32.02 -8.40 15.98
C GLU A 127 -30.98 -7.31 16.23
N VAL A 128 -29.78 -7.50 15.68
CA VAL A 128 -28.77 -6.44 15.53
C VAL A 128 -28.75 -5.94 14.08
N ALA A 129 -28.61 -4.62 13.92
CA ALA A 129 -28.41 -4.03 12.61
C ALA A 129 -26.97 -4.28 12.15
N ILE A 130 -26.84 -5.08 11.09
CA ILE A 130 -25.62 -5.17 10.29
C ILE A 130 -25.56 -3.91 9.43
N LYS A 131 -24.46 -3.15 9.54
CA LYS A 131 -24.35 -1.77 9.02
C LYS A 131 -23.28 -1.65 7.96
N ASP A 132 -23.49 -0.74 7.02
CA ASP A 132 -22.43 -0.37 6.10
C ASP A 132 -21.34 0.45 6.85
N PRO A 133 -20.06 0.04 6.82
CA PRO A 133 -18.99 0.82 7.46
C PRO A 133 -18.78 2.20 6.82
N THR A 134 -19.15 2.34 5.54
CA THR A 134 -19.00 3.59 4.76
C THR A 134 -20.15 4.57 5.00
N ASP A 135 -21.33 4.07 5.35
CA ASP A 135 -22.44 4.86 5.90
C ASP A 135 -23.04 4.16 7.12
N ARG A 136 -22.60 4.58 8.30
CA ARG A 136 -23.03 4.04 9.60
C ARG A 136 -24.53 4.25 9.90
N ARG A 137 -25.27 5.00 9.07
CA ARG A 137 -26.74 5.13 9.13
C ARG A 137 -27.45 4.07 8.29
N ARG A 138 -26.78 3.45 7.31
CA ARG A 138 -27.34 2.41 6.44
C ARG A 138 -27.30 1.03 7.11
N LYS A 139 -28.46 0.53 7.52
CA LYS A 139 -28.69 -0.92 7.79
C LYS A 139 -28.67 -1.66 6.45
N ILE A 140 -27.88 -2.74 6.37
CA ILE A 140 -27.84 -3.64 5.20
C ILE A 140 -28.80 -4.82 5.42
N ARG A 141 -28.69 -5.46 6.58
CA ARG A 141 -29.59 -6.53 7.03
C ARG A 141 -29.77 -6.46 8.54
N ALA A 142 -30.66 -7.27 9.06
CA ALA A 142 -30.54 -7.76 10.43
C ALA A 142 -29.85 -9.12 10.43
N ILE A 143 -29.35 -9.49 11.61
CA ILE A 143 -29.20 -10.87 12.03
C ILE A 143 -29.70 -10.96 13.47
N LYS A 144 -30.27 -12.10 13.88
CA LYS A 144 -30.52 -12.37 15.30
C LYS A 144 -29.17 -12.37 16.02
N ALA A 145 -29.03 -11.53 17.04
CA ALA A 145 -27.75 -11.34 17.72
C ALA A 145 -27.23 -12.65 18.31
N LYS A 146 -28.15 -13.47 18.84
CA LYS A 146 -27.88 -14.80 19.37
C LYS A 146 -27.32 -15.76 18.33
N ASP A 147 -27.80 -15.73 17.10
CA ASP A 147 -27.32 -16.63 16.03
C ASP A 147 -25.89 -16.25 15.61
N LEU A 148 -25.61 -14.95 15.48
CA LEU A 148 -24.24 -14.45 15.28
C LEU A 148 -23.32 -14.83 16.45
N PHE A 149 -23.77 -14.67 17.70
CA PHE A 149 -22.99 -15.04 18.87
C PHE A 149 -22.72 -16.56 18.94
N ASN A 150 -23.69 -17.40 18.54
CA ASN A 150 -23.49 -18.84 18.41
C ASN A 150 -22.40 -19.17 17.37
N ILE A 151 -22.31 -18.43 16.26
CA ILE A 151 -21.24 -18.62 15.26
C ILE A 151 -19.86 -18.26 15.87
N ILE A 152 -19.77 -17.19 16.67
CA ILE A 152 -18.55 -16.84 17.45
C ILE A 152 -18.13 -18.02 18.33
N VAL A 153 -19.04 -18.46 19.21
CA VAL A 153 -18.79 -19.55 20.17
C VAL A 153 -18.40 -20.85 19.47
N MET A 154 -19.10 -21.23 18.39
CA MET A 154 -18.83 -22.48 17.66
C MET A 154 -17.54 -22.47 16.84
N SER A 155 -16.99 -21.29 16.50
CA SER A 155 -15.65 -21.20 15.90
C SER A 155 -14.57 -21.27 16.97
N ALA A 156 -14.71 -20.47 18.04
CA ALA A 156 -13.77 -20.46 19.16
C ALA A 156 -13.65 -21.85 19.82
N TRP A 157 -14.76 -22.58 19.95
CA TRP A 157 -14.75 -23.97 20.45
C TRP A 157 -13.97 -24.94 19.57
N LYS A 158 -13.90 -24.72 18.25
CA LYS A 158 -13.19 -25.63 17.32
C LYS A 158 -11.71 -25.31 17.15
N HIS A 159 -11.32 -24.03 17.17
CA HIS A 159 -9.97 -23.59 16.77
C HIS A 159 -9.37 -22.50 17.68
N GLY A 160 -10.00 -22.17 18.81
CA GLY A 160 -9.55 -21.11 19.74
C GLY A 160 -9.86 -19.68 19.29
N ASP A 161 -10.30 -19.47 18.05
CA ASP A 161 -10.56 -18.16 17.45
C ASP A 161 -11.98 -18.03 16.85
N PRO A 162 -12.59 -16.83 16.90
CA PRO A 162 -12.02 -15.58 17.41
C PRO A 162 -12.35 -15.33 18.89
N GLY A 163 -11.53 -14.50 19.54
CA GLY A 163 -11.85 -13.87 20.83
C GLY A 163 -12.92 -12.78 20.72
N LEU A 164 -13.26 -12.17 21.87
CA LEU A 164 -14.25 -11.08 22.01
C LEU A 164 -13.64 -9.87 22.70
N LEU A 165 -13.91 -8.68 22.17
CA LEU A 165 -13.35 -7.40 22.64
C LEU A 165 -14.50 -6.44 22.91
N PHE A 166 -14.65 -5.97 24.14
CA PHE A 166 -15.82 -5.20 24.55
C PHE A 166 -15.52 -3.70 24.43
N PHE A 167 -15.88 -3.07 23.31
CA PHE A 167 -15.52 -1.68 22.98
C PHE A 167 -15.88 -0.68 24.09
N ASP A 168 -17.08 -0.82 24.64
CA ASP A 168 -17.59 0.07 25.68
C ASP A 168 -16.69 -0.04 26.92
N ARG A 169 -16.38 -1.26 27.38
CA ARG A 169 -15.47 -1.52 28.51
C ARG A 169 -14.01 -1.11 28.23
N ILE A 170 -13.54 -1.27 26.99
CA ILE A 170 -12.21 -0.81 26.54
C ILE A 170 -12.11 0.73 26.58
N ASN A 171 -13.22 1.45 26.40
CA ASN A 171 -13.24 2.91 26.37
C ASN A 171 -13.83 3.57 27.63
N GLU A 172 -14.39 2.80 28.55
CA GLU A 172 -14.87 3.26 29.86
C GLU A 172 -13.73 3.90 30.66
N ASP A 173 -12.63 3.16 30.86
CA ASP A 173 -11.41 3.60 31.55
C ASP A 173 -10.42 4.38 30.64
N ASN A 174 -10.77 4.60 29.36
CA ASN A 174 -9.92 5.36 28.43
C ASN A 174 -10.03 6.87 28.70
N ILE A 175 -9.01 7.44 29.34
CA ILE A 175 -8.92 8.88 29.66
C ILE A 175 -8.94 9.83 28.44
N TYR A 176 -8.87 9.30 27.21
CA TYR A 176 -8.95 10.06 25.96
C TYR A 176 -10.21 9.76 25.12
N ARG A 177 -11.16 8.96 25.63
CA ARG A 177 -12.35 8.45 24.91
C ARG A 177 -13.10 9.50 24.09
N ASP A 178 -13.26 10.70 24.64
CA ASP A 178 -14.03 11.81 24.02
C ASP A 178 -13.28 12.53 22.88
N ARG A 179 -11.99 12.22 22.68
CA ARG A 179 -11.12 12.81 21.65
C ARG A 179 -10.61 11.77 20.65
N THR A 180 -10.23 10.60 21.16
CA THR A 180 -9.76 9.45 20.37
C THR A 180 -10.19 8.16 21.09
N PRO A 181 -11.30 7.52 20.66
CA PRO A 181 -11.59 6.17 21.13
C PRO A 181 -10.52 5.19 20.63
N ILE A 182 -10.24 4.16 21.41
CA ILE A 182 -9.37 3.05 21.01
C ILE A 182 -10.18 2.18 20.03
N ASP A 183 -10.07 2.54 18.75
CA ASP A 183 -10.87 1.97 17.66
C ASP A 183 -10.04 1.37 16.52
N ALA A 184 -8.74 1.69 16.42
CA ALA A 184 -7.84 1.12 15.42
C ALA A 184 -6.34 1.35 15.65
N CYS A 185 -5.61 0.76 14.68
CA CYS A 185 -4.22 0.28 14.62
C CYS A 185 -4.09 -0.35 13.21
N ASN A 186 -3.15 -0.19 12.21
CA ASN A 186 -2.17 0.83 11.74
C ASN A 186 -2.39 1.38 10.22
N PRO A 187 -1.66 2.40 9.63
CA PRO A 187 -1.99 3.43 8.53
C PRO A 187 -1.46 3.42 7.01
N CYS A 188 -1.20 4.58 6.27
CA CYS A 188 -1.40 5.05 4.81
C CYS A 188 -0.41 5.35 3.47
N VAL A 189 -0.69 5.00 2.12
CA VAL A 189 -0.47 5.56 0.61
C VAL A 189 -1.68 6.04 -0.41
N THR A 190 -1.73 7.16 -1.21
CA THR A 190 -2.99 7.92 -1.70
C THR A 190 -3.83 7.68 -3.03
N GLU A 191 -5.03 8.31 -3.18
CA GLU A 191 -6.13 8.14 -4.22
C GLU A 191 -5.80 8.33 -5.71
N ASP A 192 -4.79 9.12 -6.02
CA ASP A 192 -4.40 9.40 -7.39
C ASP A 192 -3.29 8.45 -7.87
N THR A 193 -2.83 7.57 -6.99
CA THR A 193 -1.86 6.51 -7.28
C THR A 193 -2.37 5.60 -8.40
N TRP A 194 -1.48 5.27 -9.33
CA TRP A 194 -1.69 4.30 -10.39
C TRP A 194 -1.26 2.92 -9.92
N VAL A 195 -2.08 1.91 -10.22
CA VAL A 195 -1.78 0.51 -9.96
C VAL A 195 -1.93 -0.27 -11.27
N THR A 196 -0.96 -1.14 -11.55
CA THR A 196 -0.96 -2.01 -12.74
C THR A 196 -1.79 -3.27 -12.48
N THR A 197 -2.78 -3.56 -13.35
CA THR A 197 -3.71 -4.70 -13.21
C THR A 197 -3.81 -5.54 -14.49
N VAL A 198 -4.49 -6.69 -14.42
CA VAL A 198 -4.76 -7.53 -15.61
C VAL A 198 -5.59 -6.86 -16.72
N GLU A 199 -6.24 -5.74 -16.43
CA GLU A 199 -7.04 -4.98 -17.39
C GLU A 199 -6.32 -3.74 -17.95
N GLY A 200 -5.03 -3.57 -17.63
CA GLY A 200 -4.29 -2.32 -17.84
C GLY A 200 -4.10 -1.55 -16.53
N ALA A 201 -3.72 -0.28 -16.60
CA ALA A 201 -3.55 0.54 -15.40
C ALA A 201 -4.89 1.15 -14.95
N ARG A 202 -5.05 1.31 -13.63
CA ARG A 202 -6.18 2.00 -13.01
C ARG A 202 -5.64 2.99 -11.99
N GLN A 203 -6.33 4.12 -11.80
CA GLN A 203 -6.14 4.90 -10.58
C GLN A 203 -6.87 4.23 -9.43
N VAL A 204 -6.43 4.52 -8.21
CA VAL A 204 -7.02 3.95 -7.00
C VAL A 204 -8.55 4.02 -6.99
N LYS A 205 -9.08 5.22 -7.19
CA LYS A 205 -10.52 5.45 -7.08
C LYS A 205 -11.41 4.63 -8.03
N GLU A 206 -10.84 4.00 -9.03
CA GLU A 206 -11.54 3.15 -10.01
C GLU A 206 -11.55 1.68 -9.64
N LEU A 207 -10.64 1.27 -8.77
CA LEU A 207 -10.59 -0.05 -8.16
C LEU A 207 -11.31 -0.04 -6.79
N ILE A 208 -11.98 1.07 -6.43
CA ILE A 208 -12.78 1.13 -5.21
C ILE A 208 -13.87 0.05 -5.23
N GLY A 209 -13.99 -0.60 -4.09
CA GLY A 209 -14.15 -2.02 -3.71
C GLY A 209 -13.91 -3.15 -4.69
N LYS A 210 -13.33 -2.95 -5.87
CA LYS A 210 -13.34 -3.98 -6.91
C LYS A 210 -12.26 -5.02 -6.67
N LYS A 211 -12.61 -6.29 -6.82
CA LYS A 211 -11.60 -7.30 -7.16
C LYS A 211 -10.78 -6.86 -8.36
N PHE A 212 -9.48 -7.04 -8.30
CA PHE A 212 -8.60 -6.94 -9.46
C PHE A 212 -7.39 -7.84 -9.28
N THR A 213 -6.93 -8.49 -10.35
CA THR A 213 -5.60 -9.10 -10.31
C THR A 213 -4.56 -7.99 -10.40
N ALA A 214 -3.89 -7.73 -9.28
CA ALA A 214 -2.73 -6.85 -9.17
C ALA A 214 -1.51 -7.43 -9.89
N ILE A 215 -0.61 -6.55 -10.30
CA ILE A 215 0.63 -6.94 -10.97
C ILE A 215 1.81 -6.37 -10.22
N LEU A 216 2.64 -7.24 -9.68
CA LEU A 216 3.88 -6.88 -8.99
C LEU A 216 5.06 -7.61 -9.61
N ASN A 217 6.09 -6.87 -10.02
CA ASN A 217 7.29 -7.40 -10.69
C ASN A 217 6.96 -8.40 -11.83
N GLY A 218 5.98 -8.04 -12.66
CA GLY A 218 5.51 -8.83 -13.80
C GLY A 218 4.63 -10.04 -13.45
N ARG A 219 4.45 -10.37 -12.17
CA ARG A 219 3.64 -11.52 -11.72
C ARG A 219 2.24 -11.07 -11.36
N LYS A 220 1.27 -11.94 -11.68
CA LYS A 220 -0.13 -11.78 -11.28
C LYS A 220 -0.27 -12.16 -9.81
N TRP A 221 -0.97 -11.32 -9.07
CA TRP A 221 -1.44 -11.61 -7.72
C TRP A 221 -2.89 -11.18 -7.66
N GLU A 222 -3.78 -12.08 -7.26
CA GLU A 222 -5.15 -11.65 -6.96
C GLU A 222 -5.07 -10.59 -5.87
N SER A 223 -5.72 -9.45 -6.03
CA SER A 223 -6.27 -8.83 -4.84
C SER A 223 -7.33 -9.78 -4.28
N SER A 224 -7.67 -9.60 -3.03
CA SER A 224 -8.98 -10.04 -2.57
C SER A 224 -10.12 -9.58 -3.50
N GLU A 225 -11.33 -10.10 -3.33
CA GLU A 225 -12.50 -9.53 -4.02
C GLU A 225 -12.73 -8.02 -3.75
N ARG A 226 -12.02 -7.37 -2.81
CA ARG A 226 -12.26 -5.99 -2.36
C ARG A 226 -11.39 -4.92 -2.97
N GLY A 227 -10.20 -5.21 -3.48
CA GLY A 227 -9.33 -4.18 -4.03
C GLY A 227 -9.22 -2.93 -3.16
N PHE A 228 -9.86 -1.79 -3.53
CA PHE A 228 -9.64 -0.44 -2.97
C PHE A 228 -10.94 0.21 -2.36
N PHE A 229 -11.04 1.31 -1.58
CA PHE A 229 -12.25 1.66 -0.75
C PHE A 229 -12.49 3.21 -0.30
N GLU A 230 -12.63 3.70 0.98
CA GLU A 230 -12.37 5.11 1.53
C GLU A 230 -11.98 5.27 3.10
N THR A 231 -10.80 5.84 3.55
CA THR A 231 -10.26 5.76 4.97
C THR A 231 -10.37 6.92 5.94
N GLY A 232 -11.20 7.91 5.65
CA GLY A 232 -11.04 9.18 6.35
C GLY A 232 -9.68 9.79 6.03
N VAL A 233 -9.12 10.60 6.93
CA VAL A 233 -8.24 11.70 6.52
C VAL A 233 -6.95 11.78 7.35
N LYS A 234 -5.78 11.75 6.72
CA LYS A 234 -4.46 11.69 7.40
C LYS A 234 -3.34 12.42 6.60
N PRO A 235 -2.19 12.77 7.22
CA PRO A 235 -1.15 13.60 6.59
C PRO A 235 -0.26 12.87 5.58
N VAL A 236 -0.31 13.30 4.33
CA VAL A 236 0.35 12.75 3.15
C VAL A 236 1.71 13.39 2.93
N TYR A 237 2.70 12.56 2.61
CA TYR A 237 4.02 12.91 2.14
C TYR A 237 4.13 12.59 0.64
N LYS A 238 5.10 13.20 -0.03
CA LYS A 238 5.40 12.95 -1.44
C LYS A 238 6.86 12.55 -1.59
N LEU A 239 7.05 11.35 -2.14
CA LEU A 239 8.36 10.88 -2.58
C LEU A 239 8.57 11.30 -4.04
N LYS A 240 9.76 11.82 -4.36
CA LYS A 240 10.19 12.11 -5.74
C LYS A 240 11.58 11.52 -5.96
N THR A 241 11.77 10.87 -7.11
CA THR A 241 13.05 10.26 -7.50
C THR A 241 13.88 11.18 -8.41
N ALA A 242 15.20 10.94 -8.46
CA ALA A 242 16.12 11.59 -9.38
C ALA A 242 15.90 11.16 -10.85
N GLU A 243 15.11 10.11 -11.05
CA GLU A 243 14.72 9.54 -12.33
C GLU A 243 13.38 10.10 -12.86
N GLY A 244 12.54 10.68 -11.99
CA GLY A 244 11.30 11.40 -12.36
C GLY A 244 9.98 10.77 -11.88
N LEU A 245 10.04 9.55 -11.33
CA LEU A 245 8.92 8.87 -10.68
C LEU A 245 8.55 9.58 -9.36
N GLU A 246 7.25 9.65 -9.07
CA GLU A 246 6.69 10.27 -7.86
C GLU A 246 5.53 9.42 -7.32
N VAL A 247 5.40 9.33 -5.99
CA VAL A 247 4.27 8.67 -5.32
C VAL A 247 3.88 9.48 -4.08
N ARG A 248 2.60 9.43 -3.71
CA ARG A 248 1.98 10.23 -2.64
C ARG A 248 1.44 9.30 -1.56
N LEU A 249 1.85 9.53 -0.32
CA LEU A 249 1.63 8.60 0.79
C LEU A 249 2.03 9.14 2.15
N THR A 250 1.36 8.72 3.21
CA THR A 250 1.59 9.22 4.57
C THR A 250 2.86 8.65 5.27
N ALA A 251 3.36 9.34 6.31
CA ALA A 251 4.59 9.06 7.10
C ALA A 251 5.19 7.62 7.11
N ASP A 252 4.88 6.69 8.04
CA ASP A 252 5.53 5.37 8.17
C ASP A 252 5.55 4.42 6.95
N HIS A 253 5.22 4.80 5.70
CA HIS A 253 4.84 3.80 4.70
C HIS A 253 5.96 2.93 4.12
N PRO A 254 5.78 1.60 3.97
CA PRO A 254 6.78 0.70 3.41
C PRO A 254 6.87 0.95 1.95
N VAL A 255 7.89 1.69 1.55
CA VAL A 255 8.43 1.54 0.22
C VAL A 255 9.60 0.58 0.33
N MET A 256 9.69 -0.36 -0.60
CA MET A 256 10.81 -1.30 -0.67
C MET A 256 12.11 -0.55 -1.02
N VAL A 257 13.09 -0.53 -0.12
CA VAL A 257 14.38 0.13 -0.26
C VAL A 257 15.50 -0.89 -0.50
N ALA A 258 16.27 -0.69 -1.56
CA ALA A 258 17.48 -1.43 -1.92
C ALA A 258 18.65 -1.08 -1.00
N LYS A 259 18.70 -1.70 0.19
CA LYS A 259 19.76 -1.54 1.20
C LYS A 259 21.16 -1.79 0.66
N ARG A 260 21.35 -2.85 -0.14
CA ARG A 260 22.65 -3.17 -0.77
C ARG A 260 22.43 -3.72 -2.17
N ILE A 261 23.17 -3.15 -3.14
CA ILE A 261 23.16 -3.58 -4.53
C ILE A 261 24.54 -4.19 -4.83
N THR A 262 24.57 -5.48 -5.14
CA THR A 262 25.76 -6.17 -5.65
C THR A 262 25.60 -6.48 -7.13
N GLU A 263 26.64 -7.01 -7.79
CA GLU A 263 26.52 -7.40 -9.20
C GLU A 263 25.39 -8.42 -9.42
N HIS A 264 25.23 -9.39 -8.52
CA HIS A 264 24.29 -10.51 -8.73
C HIS A 264 22.95 -10.38 -7.99
N ARG A 265 22.91 -9.71 -6.83
CA ARG A 265 21.68 -9.56 -6.03
C ARG A 265 21.39 -8.12 -5.59
N ILE A 266 20.13 -7.86 -5.25
CA ILE A 266 19.72 -6.66 -4.51
C ILE A 266 19.17 -7.15 -3.18
N GLU A 267 19.74 -6.69 -2.08
CA GLU A 267 19.18 -6.88 -0.75
C GLU A 267 18.26 -5.69 -0.47
N ALA A 268 16.98 -5.99 -0.31
CA ALA A 268 15.94 -5.00 -0.09
C ALA A 268 15.30 -5.17 1.29
N GLN A 269 14.79 -4.08 1.84
CA GLN A 269 14.09 -4.01 3.12
C GLN A 269 12.97 -2.97 3.02
N TRP A 270 11.97 -3.07 3.87
CA TRP A 270 10.93 -2.06 4.00
C TRP A 270 11.40 -0.92 4.91
N VAL A 271 11.14 0.35 4.55
CA VAL A 271 11.59 1.54 5.30
C VAL A 271 10.51 2.62 5.32
N ASN A 272 10.24 3.23 6.49
CA ASN A 272 9.20 4.25 6.67
C ASN A 272 9.38 5.40 5.69
N THR A 273 8.31 5.92 5.11
CA THR A 273 8.41 7.10 4.24
C THR A 273 8.81 8.38 5.00
N GLU A 274 8.51 8.46 6.31
CA GLU A 274 9.12 9.41 7.25
C GLU A 274 10.61 9.11 7.56
N ASN A 275 11.11 7.91 7.29
CA ASN A 275 12.49 7.47 7.50
C ASN A 275 13.33 7.41 6.21
N ILE A 276 12.69 7.41 5.03
CA ILE A 276 13.34 7.53 3.72
C ILE A 276 13.98 8.92 3.61
N ARG A 277 15.18 8.98 3.05
CA ARG A 277 15.99 10.20 2.90
C ARG A 277 16.38 10.42 1.43
N PRO A 278 16.61 11.67 1.00
CA PRO A 278 17.31 11.95 -0.26
C PRO A 278 18.65 11.18 -0.32
N GLY A 279 18.87 10.45 -1.41
CA GLY A 279 20.00 9.52 -1.57
C GLY A 279 19.62 8.04 -1.43
N ASP A 280 18.53 7.70 -0.73
CA ASP A 280 18.07 6.32 -0.61
C ASP A 280 17.67 5.74 -1.97
N LYS A 281 17.73 4.41 -2.09
CA LYS A 281 17.46 3.70 -3.35
C LYS A 281 16.23 2.83 -3.20
N VAL A 282 15.16 3.12 -3.93
CA VAL A 282 13.89 2.37 -3.90
C VAL A 282 13.81 1.36 -5.04
N ILE A 283 13.20 0.21 -4.76
CA ILE A 283 12.82 -0.79 -5.76
C ILE A 283 11.61 -0.28 -6.53
N ILE A 284 11.71 -0.35 -7.86
CA ILE A 284 10.65 -0.03 -8.81
C ILE A 284 10.19 -1.33 -9.49
N ASN A 285 8.92 -1.44 -9.85
CA ASN A 285 8.35 -2.65 -10.43
C ASN A 285 8.98 -3.03 -11.78
N ASN A 286 9.45 -4.28 -11.87
CA ASN A 286 10.01 -4.86 -13.09
C ASN A 286 8.96 -5.69 -13.85
N HIS A 287 8.23 -5.08 -14.78
CA HIS A 287 7.22 -5.78 -15.61
C HIS A 287 7.82 -6.52 -16.84
N ARG A 288 9.09 -6.91 -16.83
CA ARG A 288 9.70 -7.62 -17.98
C ARG A 288 9.22 -9.06 -18.15
N GLU A 289 8.88 -9.76 -17.06
CA GLU A 289 8.28 -11.11 -17.11
C GLU A 289 6.81 -11.09 -17.61
N PHE A 290 6.27 -9.92 -17.95
CA PHE A 290 4.90 -9.76 -18.43
C PHE A 290 4.80 -9.16 -19.85
N ASP A 291 4.05 -9.78 -20.76
CA ASP A 291 4.00 -9.39 -22.19
C ASP A 291 2.66 -8.77 -22.70
N SER A 292 1.44 -9.09 -22.21
CA SER A 292 0.20 -8.39 -22.66
C SER A 292 -1.07 -8.58 -21.79
N TYR A 293 -1.79 -7.48 -21.51
CA TYR A 293 -3.08 -7.44 -20.80
C TYR A 293 -4.31 -7.48 -21.73
N ALA A 294 -5.50 -7.51 -21.14
CA ALA A 294 -6.80 -7.71 -21.80
C ALA A 294 -7.03 -6.86 -23.06
N LYS A 295 -7.83 -7.40 -23.98
CA LYS A 295 -8.40 -6.66 -25.13
C LYS A 295 -9.23 -5.49 -24.59
N GLY A 296 -8.85 -4.27 -24.95
CA GLY A 296 -9.62 -3.07 -24.60
C GLY A 296 -10.56 -2.63 -25.71
N LYS A 297 -11.21 -1.48 -25.49
CA LYS A 297 -12.16 -0.88 -26.43
C LYS A 297 -11.50 -0.47 -27.76
N HIS A 298 -10.27 0.05 -27.70
CA HIS A 298 -9.56 0.60 -28.86
C HIS A 298 -8.30 -0.23 -29.19
N THR A 299 -7.92 -0.19 -30.47
CA THR A 299 -6.85 -0.97 -31.10
C THR A 299 -5.46 -0.34 -31.00
N GLU A 300 -4.41 -1.10 -31.34
CA GLU A 300 -3.06 -0.53 -31.51
C GLU A 300 -3.00 0.53 -32.62
N GLY A 301 -3.77 0.35 -33.71
CA GLY A 301 -3.84 1.31 -34.81
C GLY A 301 -4.44 2.64 -34.40
N GLU A 302 -5.57 2.63 -33.68
CA GLU A 302 -6.15 3.84 -33.09
C GLU A 302 -5.20 4.52 -32.12
N GLY A 303 -4.51 3.73 -31.28
CA GLY A 303 -3.46 4.23 -30.40
C GLY A 303 -2.34 4.91 -31.19
N TYR A 304 -1.90 4.31 -32.29
CA TYR A 304 -0.85 4.85 -33.15
C TYR A 304 -1.21 6.20 -33.76
N LEU A 305 -2.43 6.34 -34.30
CA LEU A 305 -2.92 7.62 -34.82
C LEU A 305 -3.02 8.68 -33.70
N ILE A 306 -3.38 8.29 -32.48
CA ILE A 306 -3.40 9.20 -31.32
C ILE A 306 -1.98 9.56 -30.86
N GLY A 307 -1.00 8.66 -30.97
CA GLY A 307 0.42 8.94 -30.73
C GLY A 307 0.97 10.00 -31.71
N LEU A 308 0.72 9.82 -33.01
CA LEU A 308 1.05 10.81 -34.03
C LEU A 308 0.29 12.14 -33.84
N LEU A 309 -0.98 12.07 -33.42
CA LEU A 309 -1.77 13.26 -33.10
C LEU A 309 -1.17 14.04 -31.92
N LEU A 310 -0.62 13.35 -30.92
CA LEU A 310 0.04 13.94 -29.74
C LEU A 310 1.40 14.57 -30.09
N GLY A 311 2.17 13.95 -30.98
CA GLY A 311 3.45 14.47 -31.50
C GLY A 311 3.28 15.60 -32.52
N ASP A 312 3.43 15.32 -33.82
CA ASP A 312 3.34 16.32 -34.88
C ASP A 312 1.92 16.88 -35.13
N GLY A 313 0.87 16.16 -34.74
CA GLY A 313 -0.51 16.53 -35.07
C GLY A 313 -1.05 17.83 -34.44
N THR A 314 -2.21 18.27 -34.93
CA THR A 314 -2.91 19.48 -34.48
C THR A 314 -4.37 19.19 -34.16
N ILE A 315 -4.88 19.79 -33.08
CA ILE A 315 -6.29 19.73 -32.68
C ILE A 315 -6.87 21.14 -32.72
N THR A 316 -7.82 21.38 -33.63
CA THR A 316 -8.63 22.60 -33.69
C THR A 316 -9.94 22.40 -32.94
N ARG A 317 -10.80 23.43 -32.88
CA ARG A 317 -12.17 23.26 -32.31
C ARG A 317 -12.92 22.13 -33.03
N ASP A 318 -12.74 22.03 -34.34
CA ASP A 318 -13.62 21.30 -35.24
C ASP A 318 -13.03 19.97 -35.73
N ARG A 319 -11.69 19.82 -35.76
CA ARG A 319 -11.00 18.66 -36.34
C ARG A 319 -9.73 18.27 -35.57
N ALA A 320 -9.48 16.98 -35.48
CA ALA A 320 -8.15 16.42 -35.24
C ALA A 320 -7.45 16.15 -36.58
N VAL A 321 -6.18 16.54 -36.69
CA VAL A 321 -5.39 16.47 -37.93
C VAL A 321 -4.02 15.90 -37.60
N LEU A 322 -3.64 14.81 -38.27
CA LEU A 322 -2.26 14.33 -38.27
C LEU A 322 -1.47 15.18 -39.26
N SER A 323 -0.26 15.59 -38.88
CA SER A 323 0.74 16.14 -39.80
C SER A 323 1.93 15.19 -39.88
N SER A 324 2.56 15.12 -41.04
CA SER A 324 3.82 14.42 -41.30
C SER A 324 4.70 15.34 -42.14
N TRP A 325 5.99 15.45 -41.79
CA TRP A 325 6.93 16.38 -42.43
C TRP A 325 8.06 15.62 -43.14
N GLY A 326 8.46 16.09 -44.31
CA GLY A 326 9.55 15.47 -45.08
C GLY A 326 9.12 14.34 -46.02
N ASP A 327 10.02 13.98 -46.93
CA ASP A 327 9.87 12.90 -47.91
C ASP A 327 11.03 11.89 -47.87
N ASN A 328 11.70 11.79 -46.71
CA ASN A 328 12.62 10.70 -46.42
C ASN A 328 11.87 9.37 -46.24
N GLU A 329 12.60 8.26 -46.17
CA GLU A 329 11.99 6.92 -46.08
C GLU A 329 11.28 6.72 -44.73
N GLY A 330 11.84 7.29 -43.66
CA GLY A 330 11.23 7.27 -42.33
C GLY A 330 9.84 7.91 -42.29
N ALA A 331 9.71 9.14 -42.81
CA ALA A 331 8.41 9.84 -42.85
C ALA A 331 7.40 9.14 -43.78
N LYS A 332 7.85 8.57 -44.90
CA LYS A 332 6.99 7.77 -45.80
C LYS A 332 6.43 6.53 -45.09
N ALA A 333 7.29 5.72 -44.46
CA ALA A 333 6.85 4.53 -43.72
C ALA A 333 5.86 4.87 -42.59
N VAL A 334 6.07 5.98 -41.87
CA VAL A 334 5.11 6.49 -40.87
C VAL A 334 3.77 6.86 -41.51
N ARG A 335 3.77 7.51 -42.68
CA ARG A 335 2.53 7.84 -43.41
C ARG A 335 1.80 6.59 -43.91
N ASP A 336 2.51 5.60 -44.44
CA ASP A 336 1.90 4.39 -45.01
C ASP A 336 1.23 3.55 -43.91
N VAL A 337 1.91 3.35 -42.77
CA VAL A 337 1.33 2.69 -41.59
C VAL A 337 0.16 3.49 -41.01
N ALA A 338 0.26 4.81 -40.92
CA ALA A 338 -0.86 5.64 -40.48
C ALA A 338 -2.04 5.62 -41.48
N HIS A 339 -1.79 5.49 -42.78
CA HIS A 339 -2.83 5.40 -43.80
C HIS A 339 -3.57 4.08 -43.71
N SER A 340 -2.85 2.95 -43.63
CA SER A 340 -3.47 1.62 -43.48
C SER A 340 -4.32 1.51 -42.22
N TYR A 341 -3.87 2.04 -41.08
CA TYR A 341 -4.73 2.13 -39.89
C TYR A 341 -5.94 3.06 -40.09
N ALA A 342 -5.78 4.20 -40.75
CA ALA A 342 -6.89 5.13 -41.01
C ALA A 342 -7.95 4.57 -41.98
N GLN A 343 -7.56 3.71 -42.93
CA GLN A 343 -8.47 3.00 -43.84
C GLN A 343 -9.36 1.98 -43.11
N LEU A 344 -8.88 1.39 -42.00
CA LEU A 344 -9.66 0.45 -41.19
C LEU A 344 -10.71 1.12 -40.28
N LEU A 345 -10.71 2.46 -40.19
CA LEU A 345 -11.64 3.22 -39.36
C LEU A 345 -12.81 3.78 -40.19
N PRO A 346 -13.99 4.05 -39.58
CA PRO A 346 -15.13 4.65 -40.27
C PRO A 346 -14.77 5.94 -41.02
N HIS A 347 -14.85 5.88 -42.35
CA HIS A 347 -14.53 6.95 -43.27
C HIS A 347 -15.64 7.11 -44.33
N ARG A 348 -15.64 8.26 -45.02
CA ARG A 348 -16.51 8.49 -46.18
C ARG A 348 -15.89 7.88 -47.43
N SER A 349 -16.71 7.51 -48.41
CA SER A 349 -16.26 6.97 -49.71
C SER A 349 -15.32 7.89 -50.51
N ASP A 350 -15.23 9.19 -50.18
CA ASP A 350 -14.29 10.14 -50.79
C ASP A 350 -12.94 10.26 -50.04
N PHE A 351 -12.64 9.40 -49.07
CA PHE A 351 -11.41 9.47 -48.27
C PHE A 351 -10.14 9.14 -49.07
N LYS A 352 -9.35 10.18 -49.40
CA LYS A 352 -8.10 10.06 -50.18
C LYS A 352 -6.81 9.91 -49.36
N GLY A 353 -6.91 9.62 -48.05
CA GLY A 353 -5.73 9.46 -47.20
C GLY A 353 -4.99 10.77 -46.90
N TRP A 354 -3.69 10.81 -47.22
CA TRP A 354 -2.80 11.96 -46.97
C TRP A 354 -2.89 13.02 -48.07
N ILE A 355 -3.00 14.29 -47.67
CA ILE A 355 -3.06 15.45 -48.56
C ILE A 355 -1.78 16.29 -48.40
N ALA A 356 -1.01 16.45 -49.47
CA ALA A 356 0.16 17.33 -49.49
C ALA A 356 -0.26 18.80 -49.44
N ILE A 357 0.39 19.60 -48.59
CA ILE A 357 0.07 21.03 -48.41
C ILE A 357 1.01 21.88 -49.27
N LYS A 358 0.48 22.38 -50.40
CA LYS A 358 1.25 23.18 -51.39
C LYS A 358 2.07 24.30 -50.71
N GLY A 359 3.37 24.34 -51.03
CA GLY A 359 4.33 25.30 -50.45
C GLY A 359 4.84 24.93 -49.05
N ARG A 360 4.55 23.74 -48.55
CA ARG A 360 5.08 23.20 -47.29
C ARG A 360 5.56 21.77 -47.52
N ASN A 361 6.62 21.38 -46.83
CA ASN A 361 7.05 19.98 -46.78
C ASN A 361 6.21 19.23 -45.73
N GLU A 362 4.88 19.29 -45.89
CA GLU A 362 3.87 18.85 -44.91
C GLU A 362 2.75 18.07 -45.62
N TYR A 363 2.46 16.88 -45.10
CA TYR A 363 1.31 16.07 -45.46
C TYR A 363 0.31 16.05 -44.30
N ARG A 364 -0.99 16.10 -44.58
CA ARG A 364 -2.05 16.06 -43.56
C ARG A 364 -3.06 14.93 -43.79
N LEU A 365 -3.49 14.29 -42.71
CA LEU A 365 -4.57 13.29 -42.70
C LEU A 365 -5.58 13.66 -41.62
N THR A 366 -6.87 13.59 -41.94
CA THR A 366 -7.96 13.84 -40.98
C THR A 366 -9.19 13.02 -41.35
N THR A 367 -9.90 12.51 -40.34
CA THR A 367 -11.20 11.85 -40.49
C THR A 367 -12.17 12.33 -39.40
N ALA A 368 -13.46 12.17 -39.64
CA ALA A 368 -14.48 12.42 -38.62
C ALA A 368 -14.26 11.51 -37.40
N TYR A 369 -13.97 10.23 -37.63
CA TYR A 369 -13.69 9.25 -36.58
C TYR A 369 -12.46 9.61 -35.75
N LEU A 370 -11.34 10.03 -36.36
CA LEU A 370 -10.15 10.48 -35.61
C LEU A 370 -10.48 11.66 -34.69
N THR A 371 -11.33 12.58 -35.15
CA THR A 371 -11.80 13.72 -34.35
C THR A 371 -12.70 13.28 -33.19
N GLN A 372 -13.59 12.30 -33.42
CA GLN A 372 -14.44 11.70 -32.38
C GLN A 372 -13.61 10.93 -31.35
N LEU A 373 -12.66 10.11 -31.80
CA LEU A 373 -11.74 9.35 -30.96
C LEU A 373 -10.92 10.28 -30.06
N ALA A 374 -10.24 11.29 -30.64
CA ALA A 374 -9.46 12.27 -29.89
C ALA A 374 -10.29 12.99 -28.81
N ARG A 375 -11.50 13.44 -29.16
CA ARG A 375 -12.45 14.04 -28.20
C ARG A 375 -12.86 13.07 -27.09
N SER A 376 -13.15 11.81 -27.41
CA SER A 376 -13.57 10.81 -26.42
C SER A 376 -12.44 10.42 -25.44
N LEU A 377 -11.19 10.55 -25.87
CA LEU A 377 -9.99 10.41 -25.04
C LEU A 377 -9.64 11.67 -24.23
N GLY A 378 -10.46 12.73 -24.32
CA GLY A 378 -10.28 14.00 -23.60
C GLY A 378 -9.30 14.99 -24.24
N LEU A 379 -8.86 14.77 -25.48
CA LEU A 379 -7.97 15.67 -26.19
C LEU A 379 -8.76 16.83 -26.81
N GLN A 380 -8.39 18.07 -26.46
CA GLN A 380 -9.01 19.30 -26.97
C GLN A 380 -7.93 20.34 -27.33
N PRO A 381 -8.27 21.45 -28.02
CA PRO A 381 -7.33 22.55 -28.23
C PRO A 381 -6.73 23.05 -26.91
N LYS A 382 -5.43 23.31 -26.91
CA LYS A 382 -4.62 23.67 -25.72
C LYS A 382 -4.44 22.57 -24.65
N THR A 383 -5.21 21.47 -24.67
CA THR A 383 -5.06 20.32 -23.74
C THR A 383 -4.49 19.07 -24.42
N LYS A 384 -3.68 19.27 -25.47
CA LYS A 384 -2.98 18.24 -26.25
C LYS A 384 -1.87 17.56 -25.41
N ARG A 385 -2.25 16.62 -24.54
CA ARG A 385 -1.37 15.81 -23.69
C ARG A 385 -1.97 14.43 -23.45
N ILE A 386 -1.14 13.46 -23.07
CA ILE A 386 -1.63 12.15 -22.61
C ILE A 386 -2.57 12.37 -21.42
N THR A 387 -3.80 11.88 -21.54
CA THR A 387 -4.84 12.02 -20.53
C THR A 387 -4.89 10.80 -19.62
N LYS A 388 -5.55 10.95 -18.47
CA LYS A 388 -5.88 9.81 -17.61
C LYS A 388 -6.76 8.76 -18.30
N VAL A 389 -7.49 9.10 -19.37
CA VAL A 389 -8.24 8.12 -20.17
C VAL A 389 -7.28 7.25 -20.98
N ILE A 390 -6.35 7.90 -21.71
CA ILE A 390 -5.32 7.22 -22.51
C ILE A 390 -4.46 6.28 -21.67
N GLU A 391 -4.11 6.64 -20.43
CA GLU A 391 -3.30 5.78 -19.55
C GLU A 391 -4.01 4.50 -19.06
N LYS A 392 -5.33 4.36 -19.23
CA LYS A 392 -6.15 3.21 -18.77
C LYS A 392 -6.50 2.21 -19.87
N GLU A 393 -6.34 2.62 -21.13
CA GLU A 393 -6.62 1.80 -22.30
C GLU A 393 -5.72 0.56 -22.37
N SER A 394 -6.05 -0.35 -23.28
CA SER A 394 -5.34 -1.64 -23.41
C SER A 394 -3.83 -1.47 -23.60
N ALA A 395 -3.08 -2.52 -23.27
CA ALA A 395 -1.65 -2.59 -23.57
C ALA A 395 -1.38 -2.38 -25.08
N SER A 396 -2.25 -2.89 -25.97
CA SER A 396 -2.16 -2.66 -27.42
C SER A 396 -2.34 -1.19 -27.80
N PHE A 397 -3.37 -0.52 -27.28
CA PHE A 397 -3.59 0.91 -27.52
C PHE A 397 -2.44 1.76 -26.95
N CYS A 398 -2.02 1.50 -25.70
CA CYS A 398 -0.91 2.19 -25.06
C CYS A 398 0.41 2.00 -25.82
N LYS A 399 0.68 0.80 -26.36
CA LYS A 399 1.81 0.51 -27.26
C LYS A 399 1.73 1.34 -28.53
N GLY A 400 0.55 1.43 -29.15
CA GLY A 400 0.29 2.31 -30.30
C GLY A 400 0.60 3.77 -29.99
N VAL A 401 0.04 4.32 -28.89
CA VAL A 401 0.27 5.71 -28.48
C VAL A 401 1.75 6.01 -28.25
N LEU A 402 2.47 5.12 -27.56
CA LEU A 402 3.91 5.24 -27.40
C LEU A 402 4.61 5.21 -28.76
N LYS A 403 4.32 4.22 -29.61
CA LYS A 403 4.98 4.04 -30.90
C LYS A 403 4.78 5.25 -31.81
N GLY A 404 3.57 5.78 -31.93
CA GLY A 404 3.27 6.98 -32.72
C GLY A 404 3.95 8.24 -32.17
N LEU A 405 4.00 8.40 -30.85
CA LEU A 405 4.67 9.55 -30.22
C LEU A 405 6.20 9.48 -30.37
N PHE A 406 6.79 8.29 -30.36
CA PHE A 406 8.21 8.08 -30.65
C PHE A 406 8.52 8.16 -32.17
N ASP A 407 7.62 7.73 -33.06
CA ASP A 407 7.74 7.92 -34.51
C ASP A 407 7.69 9.40 -34.92
N ALA A 408 6.95 10.25 -34.18
CA ALA A 408 7.03 11.71 -34.31
C ALA A 408 8.26 12.29 -33.56
N ASP A 409 8.12 12.55 -32.25
CA ASP A 409 9.06 13.32 -31.43
C ASP A 409 10.26 12.51 -30.90
N GLY A 410 10.28 11.20 -31.14
CA GLY A 410 11.34 10.30 -30.65
C GLY A 410 12.59 10.27 -31.53
N SER A 411 13.73 9.96 -30.92
CA SER A 411 15.03 9.88 -31.60
C SER A 411 15.97 8.83 -30.99
N VAL A 412 16.81 8.22 -31.83
CA VAL A 412 17.95 7.40 -31.38
C VAL A 412 19.21 8.28 -31.35
N GLN A 413 19.88 8.34 -30.22
CA GLN A 413 21.04 9.21 -29.96
C GLN A 413 22.18 8.46 -29.25
N GLY A 414 23.41 8.89 -29.49
CA GLY A 414 24.62 8.35 -28.86
C GLY A 414 25.42 7.41 -29.76
N ASN A 415 26.45 6.78 -29.20
CA ASN A 415 27.40 5.88 -29.86
C ASN A 415 28.08 4.98 -28.80
N GLN A 416 28.95 4.05 -29.20
CA GLN A 416 29.59 3.12 -28.25
C GLN A 416 30.36 3.80 -27.10
N SER A 417 31.04 4.91 -27.35
CA SER A 417 31.87 5.58 -26.33
C SER A 417 31.08 6.49 -25.38
N LYS A 418 29.87 6.94 -25.77
CA LYS A 418 28.98 7.77 -24.92
C LYS A 418 27.69 7.07 -24.49
N GLY A 419 27.55 5.78 -24.83
CA GLY A 419 26.32 5.00 -24.66
C GLY A 419 25.27 5.30 -25.74
N VAL A 420 24.42 4.32 -26.03
CA VAL A 420 23.24 4.45 -26.90
C VAL A 420 22.01 4.75 -26.06
N SER A 421 21.13 5.62 -26.56
CA SER A 421 19.85 5.96 -25.92
C SER A 421 18.74 6.16 -26.94
N VAL A 422 17.52 5.77 -26.58
CA VAL A 422 16.29 6.23 -27.24
C VAL A 422 15.73 7.38 -26.40
N ARG A 423 15.32 8.48 -27.03
CA ARG A 423 14.86 9.69 -26.33
C ARG A 423 13.58 10.24 -26.91
N LEU A 424 12.76 10.82 -26.05
CA LEU A 424 11.57 11.62 -26.39
C LEU A 424 11.75 13.01 -25.78
N ALA A 425 11.69 14.06 -26.60
CA ALA A 425 11.83 15.43 -26.13
C ALA A 425 10.47 16.15 -26.13
N GLN A 426 10.12 16.84 -25.06
CA GLN A 426 8.82 17.52 -24.89
C GLN A 426 8.97 18.83 -24.10
N SER A 427 8.04 19.76 -24.28
CA SER A 427 7.86 20.94 -23.41
C SER A 427 6.82 20.74 -22.30
N ASP A 428 6.09 19.62 -22.32
CA ASP A 428 5.12 19.24 -21.27
C ASP A 428 5.66 18.07 -20.43
N VAL A 429 6.12 18.37 -19.22
CA VAL A 429 6.61 17.39 -18.24
C VAL A 429 5.51 16.40 -17.83
N GLY A 430 4.23 16.78 -17.91
CA GLY A 430 3.10 15.89 -17.68
C GLY A 430 3.02 14.77 -18.73
N VAL A 431 3.32 15.07 -20.00
CA VAL A 431 3.43 14.06 -21.06
C VAL A 431 4.59 13.12 -20.76
N LEU A 432 5.78 13.63 -20.41
CA LEU A 432 6.92 12.78 -20.09
C LEU A 432 6.67 11.87 -18.87
N LYS A 433 6.01 12.37 -17.82
CA LYS A 433 5.62 11.56 -16.64
C LYS A 433 4.60 10.47 -16.99
N ALA A 434 3.66 10.74 -17.91
CA ALA A 434 2.73 9.72 -18.40
C ALA A 434 3.46 8.67 -19.26
N VAL A 435 4.32 9.09 -20.20
CA VAL A 435 5.16 8.19 -21.00
C VAL A 435 6.06 7.32 -20.10
N GLN A 436 6.66 7.89 -19.05
CA GLN A 436 7.49 7.15 -18.09
C GLN A 436 6.69 6.03 -17.39
N ARG A 437 5.48 6.32 -16.90
CA ARG A 437 4.58 5.29 -16.33
C ARG A 437 4.18 4.24 -17.36
N MET A 438 3.80 4.67 -18.57
CA MET A 438 3.40 3.75 -19.64
C MET A 438 4.55 2.81 -20.05
N LEU A 439 5.76 3.33 -20.24
CA LEU A 439 6.97 2.52 -20.53
C LEU A 439 7.30 1.54 -19.40
N LEU A 440 7.17 1.97 -18.14
CA LEU A 440 7.45 1.10 -16.99
C LEU A 440 6.54 -0.14 -16.96
N ARG A 441 5.26 0.01 -17.31
CA ARG A 441 4.29 -1.10 -17.46
C ARG A 441 4.70 -2.12 -18.54
N PHE A 442 5.50 -1.70 -19.54
CA PHE A 442 6.12 -2.60 -20.52
C PHE A 442 7.49 -3.15 -20.10
N GLY A 443 7.95 -2.90 -18.86
CA GLY A 443 9.28 -3.31 -18.38
C GLY A 443 10.43 -2.49 -18.98
N ILE A 444 10.15 -1.25 -19.39
CA ILE A 444 11.12 -0.31 -19.96
C ILE A 444 11.34 0.83 -18.95
N PHE A 445 12.40 0.74 -18.16
CA PHE A 445 12.79 1.82 -17.26
C PHE A 445 13.32 3.02 -18.07
N SER A 446 13.03 4.24 -17.60
CA SER A 446 13.42 5.48 -18.28
C SER A 446 13.57 6.64 -17.30
N ARG A 447 14.38 7.63 -17.67
CA ARG A 447 14.71 8.80 -16.83
C ARG A 447 14.28 10.10 -17.50
N ILE A 448 13.61 10.97 -16.74
CA ILE A 448 13.27 12.33 -17.16
C ILE A 448 14.40 13.29 -16.74
N TYR A 449 14.93 14.02 -17.71
CA TYR A 449 15.86 15.13 -17.50
C TYR A 449 15.14 16.45 -17.78
N MET A 450 15.14 17.33 -16.78
CA MET A 450 14.57 18.67 -16.87
C MET A 450 15.52 19.64 -17.58
N ASN A 451 14.97 20.68 -18.22
CA ASN A 451 15.70 21.84 -18.76
C ASN A 451 16.95 21.44 -19.56
N ARG A 452 16.77 20.55 -20.54
CA ARG A 452 17.84 20.08 -21.44
C ARG A 452 18.12 21.06 -22.58
N ARG A 453 17.18 21.97 -22.82
CA ARG A 453 17.39 23.30 -23.38
C ARG A 453 16.51 24.26 -22.60
N ASP A 454 17.05 25.42 -22.23
CA ASP A 454 16.30 26.46 -21.54
C ASP A 454 15.36 27.22 -22.50
N GLU A 455 14.60 28.17 -21.95
CA GLU A 455 13.78 29.07 -22.76
C GLU A 455 14.68 29.96 -23.64
N MET A 456 14.37 30.03 -24.94
CA MET A 456 15.12 30.84 -25.89
C MET A 456 14.22 31.51 -26.92
N LYS A 457 14.64 32.68 -27.42
CA LYS A 457 14.06 33.25 -28.65
C LYS A 457 14.59 32.48 -29.84
N LYS A 458 13.70 32.04 -30.73
CA LYS A 458 14.07 31.32 -31.96
C LYS A 458 13.15 31.70 -33.11
N ARG A 459 13.73 31.94 -34.29
CA ARG A 459 12.96 31.98 -35.54
C ARG A 459 12.44 30.59 -35.85
N LEU A 460 11.11 30.46 -35.96
CA LEU A 460 10.41 29.26 -36.40
C LEU A 460 9.48 29.62 -37.58
N PRO A 461 9.03 28.64 -38.38
CA PRO A 461 8.05 28.88 -39.43
C PRO A 461 6.78 29.53 -38.87
N ASP A 462 6.30 30.59 -39.50
CA ASP A 462 5.18 31.41 -39.03
C ASP A 462 3.78 30.81 -39.29
N GLY A 463 3.73 29.61 -39.87
CA GLY A 463 2.49 28.95 -40.29
C GLY A 463 1.86 29.53 -41.57
N LYS A 464 2.51 30.50 -42.24
CA LYS A 464 2.10 31.10 -43.52
C LYS A 464 3.12 30.91 -44.65
N GLY A 465 4.40 30.71 -44.32
CA GLY A 465 5.50 30.48 -45.26
C GLY A 465 6.75 31.33 -44.97
N GLY A 466 6.68 32.26 -44.02
CA GLY A 466 7.81 33.03 -43.52
C GLY A 466 8.40 32.43 -42.24
N SER A 467 9.35 33.16 -41.64
CA SER A 467 9.90 32.87 -40.31
C SER A 467 9.59 34.01 -39.35
N LYS A 468 9.03 33.70 -38.18
CA LYS A 468 8.79 34.66 -37.09
C LYS A 468 9.55 34.22 -35.83
N GLU A 469 9.98 35.17 -35.00
CA GLU A 469 10.51 34.84 -33.67
C GLU A 469 9.39 34.40 -32.72
N TYR A 470 9.66 33.31 -32.02
CA TYR A 470 8.86 32.81 -30.92
C TYR A 470 9.77 32.59 -29.70
N ILE A 471 9.24 32.84 -28.51
CA ILE A 471 9.84 32.37 -27.26
C ILE A 471 9.49 30.88 -27.16
N THR A 472 10.49 30.00 -27.28
CA THR A 472 10.30 28.56 -27.18
C THR A 472 10.48 28.12 -25.73
N LYS A 473 9.42 27.53 -25.15
CA LYS A 473 9.43 26.97 -23.79
C LYS A 473 10.61 26.02 -23.56
N PRO A 474 11.05 25.85 -22.29
CA PRO A 474 12.08 24.86 -21.94
C PRO A 474 11.77 23.47 -22.49
N GLN A 475 12.82 22.76 -22.93
CA GLN A 475 12.72 21.42 -23.49
C GLN A 475 13.29 20.40 -22.51
N HIS A 476 12.48 19.40 -22.18
CA HIS A 476 12.79 18.28 -21.29
C HIS A 476 13.01 17.02 -22.14
N GLU A 477 13.88 16.10 -21.71
CA GLU A 477 14.10 14.80 -22.38
C GLU A 477 13.71 13.65 -21.46
N LEU A 478 12.87 12.72 -21.92
CA LEU A 478 12.82 11.36 -21.38
C LEU A 478 13.83 10.50 -22.13
N VAL A 479 14.61 9.71 -21.39
CA VAL A 479 15.73 8.92 -21.89
C VAL A 479 15.58 7.46 -21.48
N ILE A 480 15.64 6.56 -22.47
CA ILE A 480 15.73 5.11 -22.33
C ILE A 480 17.18 4.72 -22.63
N SER A 481 17.82 4.02 -21.70
CA SER A 481 19.22 3.56 -21.77
C SER A 481 19.34 2.14 -21.20
N ASN A 482 20.55 1.62 -21.00
CA ASN A 482 20.79 0.24 -20.56
C ASN A 482 20.14 -0.79 -21.53
N ASP A 483 19.98 -2.03 -21.10
CA ASP A 483 19.23 -3.06 -21.85
C ASP A 483 17.75 -2.71 -22.09
N ASN A 484 17.19 -1.65 -21.47
CA ASN A 484 15.85 -1.16 -21.81
C ASN A 484 15.71 -0.75 -23.28
N ILE A 485 16.79 -0.39 -23.99
CA ILE A 485 16.72 -0.11 -25.44
C ILE A 485 16.36 -1.37 -26.25
N LEU A 486 16.75 -2.56 -25.77
CA LEU A 486 16.42 -3.85 -26.37
C LEU A 486 14.95 -4.19 -26.12
N HIS A 487 14.47 -3.94 -24.90
CA HIS A 487 13.06 -4.09 -24.55
C HIS A 487 12.15 -3.10 -25.29
N PHE A 488 12.61 -1.85 -25.49
CA PHE A 488 11.93 -0.87 -26.34
C PHE A 488 11.85 -1.35 -27.78
N ALA A 489 12.96 -1.82 -28.37
CA ALA A 489 12.98 -2.36 -29.73
C ALA A 489 12.02 -3.55 -29.92
N LYS A 490 11.90 -4.44 -28.91
CA LYS A 490 10.99 -5.60 -28.95
C LYS A 490 9.52 -5.21 -28.74
N ARG A 491 9.20 -4.36 -27.75
CA ARG A 491 7.83 -4.12 -27.28
C ARG A 491 7.15 -2.88 -27.87
N VAL A 492 7.89 -1.88 -28.35
CA VAL A 492 7.35 -0.64 -28.93
C VAL A 492 7.93 -0.41 -30.32
N GLY A 493 9.25 -0.24 -30.42
CA GLY A 493 9.98 0.02 -31.66
C GLY A 493 9.60 1.34 -32.34
N PHE A 494 9.86 1.40 -33.64
CA PHE A 494 9.48 2.49 -34.56
C PHE A 494 8.78 1.89 -35.79
N ASN A 495 7.98 2.67 -36.50
CA ASN A 495 7.61 2.42 -37.90
C ASN A 495 8.42 3.32 -38.85
N ASP A 496 8.95 4.44 -38.36
CA ASP A 496 10.00 5.20 -39.03
C ASP A 496 11.20 4.26 -39.27
N THR A 497 11.43 3.93 -40.54
CA THR A 497 12.46 2.98 -40.97
C THR A 497 13.87 3.47 -40.69
N GLU A 498 14.12 4.78 -40.77
CA GLU A 498 15.42 5.39 -40.48
C GLU A 498 15.71 5.35 -38.97
N LYS A 499 14.73 5.67 -38.12
CA LYS A 499 14.83 5.53 -36.66
C LYS A 499 14.99 4.06 -36.26
N MET A 500 14.26 3.14 -36.90
CA MET A 500 14.35 1.71 -36.62
C MET A 500 15.69 1.12 -37.05
N GLU A 501 16.20 1.43 -38.25
CA GLU A 501 17.53 1.00 -38.69
C GLU A 501 18.64 1.61 -37.84
N LYS A 502 18.51 2.88 -37.44
CA LYS A 502 19.44 3.50 -36.50
C LYS A 502 19.45 2.80 -35.13
N LEU A 503 18.30 2.34 -34.65
CA LEU A 503 18.21 1.52 -33.43
C LEU A 503 18.86 0.14 -33.62
N LYS A 504 18.53 -0.59 -34.70
CA LYS A 504 19.13 -1.89 -35.03
C LYS A 504 20.65 -1.81 -35.13
N LYS A 505 21.18 -0.87 -35.92
CA LYS A 505 22.63 -0.66 -36.12
C LYS A 505 23.32 -0.32 -34.80
N ALA A 506 22.70 0.54 -33.98
CA ALA A 506 23.24 0.87 -32.66
C ALA A 506 23.28 -0.36 -31.72
N MET A 507 22.22 -1.19 -31.71
CA MET A 507 22.15 -2.45 -30.96
C MET A 507 23.19 -3.48 -31.44
N GLN A 508 23.28 -3.72 -32.75
CA GLN A 508 24.26 -4.65 -33.35
C GLN A 508 25.72 -4.24 -33.06
N SER A 509 25.98 -2.95 -32.88
CA SER A 509 27.32 -2.43 -32.62
C SER A 509 27.88 -2.73 -31.21
N TYR A 510 27.07 -3.24 -30.28
CA TYR A 510 27.49 -3.51 -28.90
C TYR A 510 28.51 -4.67 -28.80
N LYS A 511 29.81 -4.33 -28.74
CA LYS A 511 30.92 -5.28 -28.52
C LYS A 511 30.90 -6.00 -27.15
N ARG A 512 30.06 -5.55 -26.22
CA ARG A 512 29.81 -6.16 -24.91
C ARG A 512 28.31 -6.10 -24.65
N LYS A 513 27.76 -7.06 -23.89
CA LYS A 513 26.34 -7.08 -23.51
C LYS A 513 25.96 -5.75 -22.84
N ALA A 514 24.83 -5.16 -23.23
CA ALA A 514 24.35 -3.91 -22.64
C ALA A 514 24.14 -4.06 -21.13
N ASN A 515 24.42 -2.99 -20.37
CA ASN A 515 24.24 -2.96 -18.92
C ASN A 515 22.82 -3.39 -18.54
N ARG A 516 22.69 -4.32 -17.59
CA ARG A 516 21.39 -4.82 -17.12
C ARG A 516 20.71 -3.78 -16.25
N GLU A 517 19.49 -3.39 -16.59
CA GLU A 517 18.65 -2.56 -15.73
C GLU A 517 18.36 -3.25 -14.40
N ARG A 518 18.40 -2.48 -13.31
CA ARG A 518 18.20 -2.96 -11.94
C ARG A 518 16.82 -2.61 -11.39
N PHE A 519 16.08 -1.73 -12.05
CA PHE A 519 14.79 -1.19 -11.58
C PHE A 519 14.91 -0.60 -10.18
N VAL A 520 15.92 0.27 -10.03
CA VAL A 520 16.18 1.02 -8.81
C VAL A 520 16.18 2.50 -9.15
N ALA A 521 15.39 3.27 -8.41
CA ALA A 521 15.39 4.73 -8.49
C ALA A 521 15.99 5.34 -7.22
N SER A 522 16.63 6.50 -7.35
CA SER A 522 17.27 7.20 -6.24
C SER A 522 16.32 8.29 -5.74
N ILE A 523 15.99 8.31 -4.45
CA ILE A 523 15.15 9.36 -3.87
C ILE A 523 15.88 10.70 -3.94
N LYS A 524 15.20 11.70 -4.51
CA LYS A 524 15.68 13.08 -4.61
C LYS A 524 15.04 13.97 -3.55
N GLU A 525 13.78 13.72 -3.22
CA GLU A 525 13.00 14.57 -2.34
C GLU A 525 11.99 13.72 -1.54
N VAL A 526 11.83 14.08 -0.26
CA VAL A 526 10.77 13.62 0.63
C VAL A 526 10.17 14.88 1.25
N SER A 527 8.90 15.16 1.02
CA SER A 527 8.22 16.37 1.50
C SER A 527 6.83 16.06 2.02
N ILE A 528 6.31 16.85 2.97
CA ILE A 528 4.88 16.81 3.35
C ILE A 528 4.10 17.51 2.23
N ASP A 529 2.98 16.92 1.80
CA ASP A 529 2.26 17.29 0.58
C ASP A 529 0.83 17.78 0.87
N SER A 530 0.06 17.05 1.68
CA SER A 530 -1.34 17.40 1.99
C SER A 530 -1.87 16.70 3.25
N VAL A 531 -3.12 16.99 3.60
CA VAL A 531 -3.95 16.17 4.49
C VAL A 531 -5.26 15.93 3.75
N GLU A 532 -5.49 14.69 3.29
CA GLU A 532 -6.63 14.37 2.42
C GLU A 532 -7.22 13.00 2.75
N ARG A 533 -8.30 12.63 2.04
CA ARG A 533 -8.85 11.29 2.13
C ARG A 533 -7.82 10.29 1.70
N VAL A 534 -7.51 9.43 2.64
CA VAL A 534 -6.54 8.38 2.47
C VAL A 534 -7.24 7.07 2.14
N TYR A 535 -6.41 6.09 1.87
CA TYR A 535 -6.63 4.83 1.19
C TYR A 535 -6.41 3.57 2.21
N ASP A 536 -6.58 2.18 2.20
CA ASP A 536 -5.81 0.86 1.89
C ASP A 536 -6.24 -0.33 0.89
N THR A 537 -5.37 -1.27 0.39
CA THR A 537 -5.69 -2.52 -0.40
C THR A 537 -5.22 -3.93 0.15
N GLU A 538 -5.37 -5.02 -0.61
CA GLU A 538 -5.39 -6.42 -0.12
C GLU A 538 -4.80 -7.42 -1.15
N ILE A 539 -3.49 -7.74 -1.15
CA ILE A 539 -2.85 -8.71 -2.08
C ILE A 539 -2.31 -9.99 -1.37
N PRO A 540 -3.07 -11.11 -1.25
CA PRO A 540 -2.65 -12.34 -0.58
C PRO A 540 -1.30 -12.94 -1.00
N GLY A 541 -0.53 -13.39 0.00
CA GLY A 541 0.69 -14.19 -0.16
C GLY A 541 1.97 -13.38 -0.40
N ILE A 542 1.99 -12.49 -1.39
CA ILE A 542 3.14 -11.57 -1.60
C ILE A 542 3.03 -10.31 -0.76
N ASN A 543 1.79 -9.95 -0.38
CA ASN A 543 1.53 -8.89 0.57
C ASN A 543 2.04 -7.54 0.08
N ALA A 544 2.04 -7.32 -1.23
CA ALA A 544 2.57 -6.11 -1.82
C ALA A 544 1.92 -5.72 -3.15
N PHE A 545 1.83 -4.42 -3.42
CA PHE A 545 1.23 -3.88 -4.66
C PHE A 545 2.06 -2.77 -5.32
N ASP A 546 1.69 -2.43 -6.57
CA ASP A 546 2.29 -1.39 -7.39
C ASP A 546 1.70 0.00 -7.11
N ALA A 547 2.50 0.93 -6.62
CA ALA A 547 2.08 2.30 -6.30
C ALA A 547 2.86 3.32 -7.16
N ASN A 548 2.30 3.77 -8.30
CA ASN A 548 2.98 4.61 -9.30
C ASN A 548 4.31 4.01 -9.83
N GLY A 549 4.51 2.70 -9.75
CA GLY A 549 5.77 2.02 -10.05
C GLY A 549 6.58 1.60 -8.81
N PHE A 550 6.25 2.07 -7.61
CA PHE A 550 6.90 1.70 -6.35
C PHE A 550 6.26 0.41 -5.76
N VAL A 551 6.91 -0.23 -4.77
CA VAL A 551 6.50 -1.50 -4.15
C VAL A 551 6.28 -1.33 -2.63
N VAL A 552 5.19 -1.87 -2.03
CA VAL A 552 4.72 -1.58 -0.61
C VAL A 552 3.98 -2.77 0.14
N HIS A 553 4.01 -3.00 1.50
CA HIS A 553 3.35 -4.16 2.30
C HIS A 553 2.48 -3.89 3.63
N ASN A 554 1.55 -4.77 4.17
CA ASN A 554 0.43 -4.58 5.22
C ASN A 554 0.24 -5.53 6.55
N CYS A 555 -0.40 -5.19 7.75
CA CYS A 555 -0.05 -5.55 9.26
C CYS A 555 -1.19 -5.65 10.58
N GLY A 556 -1.25 -6.51 12.83
CA GLY A 556 -2.22 -6.68 14.05
C GLY A 556 -2.33 -6.96 15.61
N GLU A 557 -1.46 -7.19 16.62
CA GLU A 557 -1.86 -7.64 18.04
C GLU A 557 -2.31 -6.73 19.26
N GLN A 558 -2.88 -5.51 19.20
CA GLN A 558 -3.05 -4.66 20.41
C GLN A 558 -4.21 -3.61 20.50
N PHE A 559 -4.48 -3.11 21.73
CA PHE A 559 -5.43 -2.03 22.10
C PHE A 559 -4.76 -0.76 22.66
N LEU A 560 -4.41 0.18 21.81
CA LEU A 560 -3.82 1.45 22.24
C LEU A 560 -4.37 2.57 21.34
N LEU A 561 -4.05 3.83 21.64
CA LEU A 561 -4.37 4.93 20.74
C LEU A 561 -3.50 4.89 19.49
N PRO A 562 -3.94 5.47 18.37
CA PRO A 562 -3.09 5.57 17.19
C PRO A 562 -1.67 6.12 17.44
N TYR A 563 -0.70 5.25 17.18
CA TYR A 563 0.75 5.32 17.34
C TYR A 563 1.27 5.00 18.75
N GLU A 564 0.41 4.65 19.69
CA GLU A 564 0.81 4.31 21.06
C GLU A 564 1.53 2.95 21.15
N SER A 565 2.31 2.78 22.22
CA SER A 565 3.05 1.56 22.55
C SER A 565 2.94 1.22 24.04
N CYS A 566 3.26 -0.01 24.43
CA CYS A 566 3.28 -0.44 25.82
C CYS A 566 4.59 -1.18 26.18
N CYS A 567 5.12 -0.91 27.37
CA CYS A 567 6.14 -1.75 28.02
C CYS A 567 5.44 -2.59 29.08
N LEU A 568 5.81 -3.86 29.17
CA LEU A 568 5.15 -4.85 30.01
C LEU A 568 6.14 -5.42 31.02
N GLY A 569 5.68 -5.69 32.24
CA GLY A 569 6.44 -6.38 33.27
C GLY A 569 5.51 -7.06 34.26
N SER A 570 5.82 -8.29 34.66
CA SER A 570 4.97 -9.12 35.52
C SER A 570 5.63 -9.43 36.85
N VAL A 571 4.87 -9.29 37.93
CA VAL A 571 5.24 -9.75 39.28
C VAL A 571 5.05 -11.27 39.37
N ASN A 572 6.01 -12.01 39.91
CA ASN A 572 5.89 -13.46 40.09
C ASN A 572 5.21 -13.76 41.44
N LEU A 573 3.91 -14.04 41.42
CA LEU A 573 3.12 -14.27 42.64
C LEU A 573 3.55 -15.54 43.39
N ASN A 574 4.19 -16.49 42.72
CA ASN A 574 4.73 -17.70 43.35
C ASN A 574 5.77 -17.38 44.44
N GLU A 575 6.56 -16.31 44.29
CA GLU A 575 7.60 -15.92 45.27
C GLU A 575 7.03 -15.10 46.43
N HIS A 576 5.74 -14.73 46.38
CA HIS A 576 5.06 -13.96 47.40
C HIS A 576 4.11 -14.79 48.27
N VAL A 577 4.12 -16.12 48.17
CA VAL A 577 3.40 -16.98 49.11
C VAL A 577 4.30 -17.35 50.29
N VAL A 578 3.90 -16.92 51.49
CA VAL A 578 4.65 -17.07 52.75
C VAL A 578 3.71 -17.67 53.79
N ASN A 579 4.13 -18.76 54.45
CA ASN A 579 3.37 -19.45 55.50
C ASN A 579 1.93 -19.89 55.13
N GLY A 580 1.58 -19.96 53.84
CA GLY A 580 0.25 -20.32 53.36
C GLY A 580 -0.71 -19.16 53.10
N ASP A 581 -0.25 -17.90 53.13
CA ASP A 581 -0.97 -16.72 52.60
C ASP A 581 -0.06 -15.93 51.65
N LEU A 582 -0.62 -14.94 50.96
CA LEU A 582 0.11 -13.99 50.11
C LEU A 582 0.65 -12.83 50.95
N ASP A 583 1.92 -12.51 50.78
CA ASP A 583 2.54 -11.31 51.35
C ASP A 583 2.13 -10.07 50.54
N TYR A 584 0.99 -9.49 50.89
CA TYR A 584 0.44 -8.31 50.22
C TYR A 584 1.36 -7.08 50.32
N ASP A 585 2.18 -6.94 51.37
CA ASP A 585 3.11 -5.81 51.48
C ASP A 585 4.36 -6.00 50.58
N ALA A 586 4.93 -7.20 50.53
CA ALA A 586 6.00 -7.52 49.57
C ALA A 586 5.52 -7.42 48.11
N ILE A 587 4.27 -7.81 47.82
CA ILE A 587 3.64 -7.59 46.50
C ILE A 587 3.52 -6.09 46.23
N LYS A 588 3.10 -5.28 47.22
CA LYS A 588 2.99 -3.82 47.08
C LYS A 588 4.34 -3.19 46.71
N GLU A 589 5.41 -3.52 47.43
CA GLU A 589 6.75 -3.00 47.15
C GLU A 589 7.23 -3.42 45.75
N THR A 590 7.00 -4.68 45.37
CA THR A 590 7.40 -5.23 44.06
C THR A 590 6.63 -4.58 42.91
N VAL A 591 5.33 -4.32 43.08
CA VAL A 591 4.51 -3.53 42.13
C VAL A 591 5.03 -2.10 42.02
N ALA A 592 5.32 -1.45 43.15
CA ALA A 592 5.83 -0.08 43.15
C ALA A 592 7.19 0.05 42.46
N LEU A 593 8.08 -0.93 42.65
CA LEU A 593 9.37 -1.02 41.97
C LEU A 593 9.19 -1.32 40.47
N GLY A 594 8.33 -2.27 40.11
CA GLY A 594 7.99 -2.59 38.73
C GLY A 594 7.42 -1.39 37.96
N ALA A 595 6.53 -0.61 38.57
CA ALA A 595 6.01 0.62 37.98
C ALA A 595 7.10 1.68 37.77
N LYS A 596 7.99 1.89 38.76
CA LYS A 596 9.17 2.78 38.64
C LYS A 596 10.12 2.33 37.52
N MET A 597 10.33 1.02 37.38
CA MET A 597 11.14 0.42 36.31
C MET A 597 10.51 0.68 34.93
N LEU A 598 9.21 0.39 34.74
CA LEU A 598 8.54 0.59 33.45
C LEU A 598 8.45 2.09 33.05
N LEU A 599 8.29 2.99 34.03
CA LEU A 599 8.42 4.44 33.81
C LEU A 599 9.84 4.87 33.41
N SER A 600 10.86 4.17 33.88
CA SER A 600 12.26 4.39 33.49
C SER A 600 12.52 3.86 32.08
N VAL A 601 11.96 2.70 31.73
CA VAL A 601 11.92 2.17 30.36
C VAL A 601 11.25 3.16 29.40
N ASN A 602 10.16 3.84 29.80
CA ASN A 602 9.52 4.87 28.97
C ASN A 602 10.44 6.04 28.62
N LYS A 603 11.33 6.43 29.54
CA LYS A 603 12.29 7.53 29.35
C LYS A 603 13.53 7.11 28.55
N LEU A 604 13.94 5.85 28.67
CA LEU A 604 15.16 5.30 28.07
C LEU A 604 14.92 4.55 26.74
N ASN A 605 13.67 4.31 26.34
CA ASN A 605 13.38 3.51 25.14
C ASN A 605 13.41 4.34 23.84
N GLU A 606 14.31 3.95 22.93
CA GLU A 606 14.33 4.38 21.54
C GLU A 606 13.21 3.74 20.71
N PHE A 607 12.72 4.47 19.70
CA PHE A 607 11.58 4.08 18.87
C PHE A 607 11.92 4.13 17.37
N PRO A 608 11.56 3.11 16.57
CA PRO A 608 11.78 3.12 15.12
C PRO A 608 10.75 3.95 14.32
N ILE A 609 9.72 4.48 14.97
CA ILE A 609 8.63 5.27 14.39
C ILE A 609 8.49 6.57 15.18
N THR A 610 8.47 7.73 14.51
CA THR A 610 8.48 9.02 15.20
C THR A 610 7.17 9.29 15.93
N GLU A 611 6.03 8.93 15.34
CA GLU A 611 4.73 9.00 16.00
C GLU A 611 4.66 8.12 17.25
N CYS A 612 5.38 6.99 17.33
CA CYS A 612 5.41 6.16 18.53
C CYS A 612 6.14 6.81 19.69
N TYR A 613 7.28 7.45 19.43
CA TYR A 613 7.93 8.30 20.45
C TYR A 613 7.00 9.44 20.91
N LYS A 614 6.40 10.16 19.96
CA LYS A 614 5.48 11.28 20.25
C LYS A 614 4.23 10.85 21.02
N MET A 615 3.70 9.65 20.77
CA MET A 615 2.53 9.14 21.50
C MET A 615 2.94 8.57 22.86
N GLN A 616 4.05 7.83 22.97
CA GLN A 616 4.59 7.38 24.24
C GLN A 616 4.87 8.55 25.20
N TYR A 617 5.39 9.68 24.71
CA TYR A 617 5.59 10.88 25.53
C TYR A 617 4.26 11.48 26.03
N LYS A 618 3.20 11.44 25.21
CA LYS A 618 1.88 12.00 25.54
C LYS A 618 1.08 11.13 26.50
N THR A 619 1.16 9.81 26.35
CA THR A 619 0.34 8.86 27.12
C THR A 619 1.10 8.21 28.28
N ASN A 620 2.43 8.18 28.21
CA ASN A 620 3.33 7.58 29.20
C ASN A 620 2.92 6.16 29.65
N ARG A 621 2.21 5.40 28.81
CA ARG A 621 1.61 4.11 29.20
C ARG A 621 2.67 3.10 29.66
N ILE A 622 2.33 2.40 30.74
CA ILE A 622 3.01 1.19 31.23
C ILE A 622 1.96 0.09 31.44
N GLY A 623 2.40 -1.18 31.49
CA GLY A 623 1.57 -2.32 31.83
C GLY A 623 2.23 -3.21 32.88
N VAL A 624 1.91 -2.98 34.15
CA VAL A 624 2.22 -3.92 35.23
C VAL A 624 1.21 -5.07 35.19
N GLY A 625 1.70 -6.30 35.27
CA GLY A 625 0.91 -7.52 35.31
C GLY A 625 1.43 -8.52 36.34
N VAL A 626 1.03 -9.78 36.21
CA VAL A 626 1.43 -10.90 37.09
C VAL A 626 1.81 -12.14 36.28
N MET A 627 2.46 -13.09 36.93
CA MET A 627 2.71 -14.48 36.51
C MET A 627 2.86 -15.38 37.75
N GLY A 628 2.89 -16.71 37.58
CA GLY A 628 3.00 -17.66 38.69
C GLY A 628 1.74 -17.77 39.56
N PHE A 629 0.59 -17.34 39.06
CA PHE A 629 -0.64 -17.27 39.85
C PHE A 629 -1.17 -18.66 40.25
N ALA A 630 -1.11 -19.64 39.35
CA ALA A 630 -1.61 -20.98 39.64
C ALA A 630 -0.70 -21.73 40.63
N ASP A 631 0.62 -21.53 40.55
CA ASP A 631 1.56 -22.09 41.54
C ASP A 631 1.34 -21.47 42.92
N ALA A 632 1.06 -20.15 42.96
CA ALA A 632 0.68 -19.47 44.19
C ALA A 632 -0.59 -20.11 44.79
N LEU A 633 -1.66 -20.29 44.01
CA LEU A 633 -2.88 -20.97 44.48
C LEU A 633 -2.62 -22.40 44.98
N VAL A 634 -1.72 -23.16 44.31
CA VAL A 634 -1.30 -24.49 44.79
C VAL A 634 -0.57 -24.42 46.13
N LYS A 635 0.34 -23.45 46.34
CA LYS A 635 1.01 -23.22 47.64
C LYS A 635 0.06 -22.76 48.74
N LEU A 636 -1.01 -22.04 48.38
CA LEU A 636 -2.09 -21.62 49.27
C LEU A 636 -3.10 -22.75 49.55
N HIS A 637 -2.98 -23.90 48.87
CA HIS A 637 -3.97 -24.99 48.83
C HIS A 637 -5.37 -24.59 48.32
N ILE A 638 -5.48 -23.44 47.66
CA ILE A 638 -6.73 -22.89 47.11
C ILE A 638 -7.00 -23.53 45.74
N LYS A 639 -8.24 -23.97 45.50
CA LYS A 639 -8.67 -24.45 44.19
C LYS A 639 -8.86 -23.28 43.23
N TYR A 640 -8.32 -23.41 42.01
CA TYR A 640 -8.42 -22.38 40.97
C TYR A 640 -9.89 -22.01 40.64
N ASP A 641 -10.79 -22.99 40.65
CA ASP A 641 -12.23 -22.85 40.38
C ASP A 641 -13.08 -22.52 41.63
N SER A 642 -12.55 -21.73 42.57
CA SER A 642 -13.22 -21.39 43.84
C SER A 642 -13.55 -19.90 44.02
N GLU A 643 -14.56 -19.64 44.84
CA GLU A 643 -14.91 -18.30 45.33
C GLU A 643 -13.73 -17.64 46.08
N GLU A 644 -12.91 -18.43 46.77
CA GLU A 644 -11.71 -17.96 47.46
C GLU A 644 -10.66 -17.41 46.48
N THR A 645 -10.48 -18.05 45.32
CA THR A 645 -9.67 -17.51 44.21
C THR A 645 -10.21 -16.17 43.72
N LEU A 646 -11.54 -15.99 43.62
CA LEU A 646 -12.13 -14.70 43.25
C LEU A 646 -11.83 -13.61 44.29
N GLN A 647 -11.90 -13.94 45.59
CA GLN A 647 -11.54 -13.02 46.68
C GLN A 647 -10.04 -12.68 46.70
N VAL A 648 -9.17 -13.59 46.27
CA VAL A 648 -7.73 -13.33 46.07
C VAL A 648 -7.52 -12.40 44.87
N ILE A 649 -8.16 -12.66 43.73
CA ILE A 649 -8.10 -11.82 42.52
C ILE A 649 -8.56 -10.39 42.82
N ASP A 650 -9.65 -10.21 43.56
CA ASP A 650 -10.22 -8.90 43.89
C ASP A 650 -9.31 -8.09 44.87
N ARG A 651 -8.72 -8.77 45.86
CA ARG A 651 -7.72 -8.17 46.76
C ARG A 651 -6.44 -7.76 46.02
N LEU A 652 -5.84 -8.67 45.26
CA LEU A 652 -4.63 -8.41 44.46
C LEU A 652 -4.88 -7.34 43.40
N GLY A 653 -6.01 -7.42 42.69
CA GLY A 653 -6.37 -6.50 41.60
C GLY A 653 -6.46 -5.05 42.07
N ARG A 654 -7.07 -4.80 43.25
CA ARG A 654 -7.05 -3.47 43.88
C ARG A 654 -5.64 -3.04 44.25
N LEU A 655 -4.91 -3.87 45.01
CA LEU A 655 -3.56 -3.55 45.50
C LEU A 655 -2.61 -3.17 44.35
N ILE A 656 -2.56 -4.00 43.30
CA ILE A 656 -1.68 -3.81 42.15
C ILE A 656 -2.08 -2.55 41.38
N ARG A 657 -3.38 -2.33 41.13
CA ARG A 657 -3.92 -1.14 40.44
C ARG A 657 -3.57 0.14 41.17
N ASP A 658 -3.88 0.21 42.46
CA ASP A 658 -3.84 1.46 43.23
C ASP A 658 -2.38 1.85 43.50
N THR A 659 -1.52 0.88 43.80
CA THR A 659 -0.07 1.09 43.95
C THR A 659 0.60 1.50 42.62
N ALA A 660 0.27 0.84 41.50
CA ALA A 660 0.81 1.24 40.20
C ALA A 660 0.30 2.63 39.77
N ARG A 661 -0.93 3.01 40.15
CA ARG A 661 -1.51 4.32 39.89
C ARG A 661 -0.91 5.43 40.75
N GLU A 662 -0.59 5.15 42.02
CA GLU A 662 0.14 6.06 42.93
C GLU A 662 1.52 6.43 42.35
N ILE A 663 2.25 5.44 41.84
CA ILE A 663 3.58 5.63 41.24
C ILE A 663 3.52 6.30 39.85
N ALA A 664 2.48 6.03 39.06
CA ALA A 664 2.42 6.42 37.64
C ALA A 664 1.14 7.23 37.29
N PRO A 665 0.76 8.28 38.05
CA PRO A 665 -0.59 8.86 38.04
C PRO A 665 -1.01 9.42 36.68
N THR A 666 -0.08 10.05 35.96
CA THR A 666 -0.31 10.69 34.64
C THR A 666 -0.34 9.72 33.46
N SER A 667 -0.19 8.41 33.68
CA SER A 667 -0.09 7.41 32.60
C SER A 667 -1.46 6.94 32.13
N ALA A 668 -1.65 6.85 30.81
CA ALA A 668 -2.93 6.51 30.18
C ALA A 668 -3.50 5.15 30.61
N SER A 669 -2.61 4.17 30.82
CA SER A 669 -2.86 3.02 31.68
C SER A 669 -1.59 2.71 32.47
N VAL A 670 -1.76 1.95 33.55
CA VAL A 670 -0.69 1.44 34.41
C VAL A 670 -0.66 -0.08 34.50
N LEU A 671 -1.74 -0.77 34.08
CA LEU A 671 -1.88 -2.23 34.16
C LEU A 671 -1.99 -2.89 32.78
N SER A 672 -1.46 -4.11 32.69
CA SER A 672 -1.73 -5.07 31.62
C SER A 672 -1.30 -6.47 32.08
N ILE A 673 -2.23 -7.42 32.15
CA ILE A 673 -1.89 -8.84 32.25
C ILE A 673 -1.45 -9.30 30.85
N ALA A 674 -0.37 -10.08 30.78
CA ALA A 674 0.25 -10.51 29.54
C ALA A 674 0.53 -12.02 29.59
N PRO A 675 0.56 -12.76 28.47
CA PRO A 675 0.72 -14.22 28.50
C PRO A 675 2.00 -14.76 29.15
N THR A 676 3.02 -13.90 29.34
CA THR A 676 4.35 -14.18 29.91
C THR A 676 5.10 -15.43 29.44
N GLY A 677 4.68 -16.12 28.35
CA GLY A 677 5.13 -17.46 27.98
C GLY A 677 6.63 -17.70 27.74
N SER A 678 7.48 -16.68 27.82
CA SER A 678 8.94 -16.82 27.95
C SER A 678 9.47 -16.35 29.31
N LEU A 679 8.86 -15.34 29.92
CA LEU A 679 9.27 -14.79 31.23
C LEU A 679 8.96 -15.76 32.38
N SER A 680 7.79 -16.43 32.36
CA SER A 680 7.44 -17.40 33.39
C SER A 680 8.31 -18.65 33.33
N ILE A 681 8.75 -19.07 32.13
CA ILE A 681 9.74 -20.14 31.96
C ILE A 681 11.09 -19.75 32.57
N ILE A 682 11.55 -18.51 32.35
CA ILE A 682 12.79 -17.98 32.97
C ILE A 682 12.65 -17.85 34.50
N ALA A 683 11.45 -17.52 34.99
CA ALA A 683 11.14 -17.40 36.42
C ALA A 683 10.75 -18.72 37.11
N GLY A 684 10.72 -19.84 36.38
CA GLY A 684 10.39 -21.16 36.93
C GLY A 684 8.94 -21.36 37.37
N CYS A 685 7.98 -20.60 36.81
CA CYS A 685 6.59 -20.56 37.29
C CYS A 685 5.52 -20.64 36.17
N SER A 686 4.24 -20.68 36.58
CA SER A 686 3.07 -20.72 35.70
C SER A 686 2.95 -19.44 34.84
N PRO A 687 2.48 -19.54 33.59
CA PRO A 687 2.31 -18.38 32.73
C PRO A 687 1.13 -17.51 33.21
N SER A 688 1.34 -16.21 33.33
CA SER A 688 0.27 -15.21 33.53
C SER A 688 -0.61 -15.56 34.75
N ILE A 689 -1.92 -15.30 34.63
CA ILE A 689 -2.96 -15.81 35.51
C ILE A 689 -3.45 -17.22 35.15
N GLU A 690 -2.91 -17.86 34.09
CA GLU A 690 -3.48 -19.11 33.57
C GLU A 690 -3.34 -20.28 34.56
N PRO A 691 -4.31 -21.22 34.58
CA PRO A 691 -4.21 -22.45 35.37
C PRO A 691 -3.09 -23.37 34.86
N ILE A 692 -2.67 -24.33 35.69
CA ILE A 692 -1.70 -25.36 35.30
C ILE A 692 -2.31 -26.23 34.20
N TRP A 693 -1.79 -26.12 32.98
CA TRP A 693 -2.27 -26.87 31.81
C TRP A 693 -1.97 -28.38 31.89
N SER A 694 -0.80 -28.74 32.42
CA SER A 694 -0.45 -30.11 32.81
C SER A 694 0.57 -30.08 33.94
N VAL A 695 0.47 -31.01 34.87
CA VAL A 695 1.42 -31.17 36.00
C VAL A 695 2.73 -31.84 35.58
N ASP A 696 2.73 -32.55 34.44
CA ASP A 696 3.90 -33.16 33.82
C ASP A 696 3.82 -32.99 32.29
N TYR A 697 4.96 -32.71 31.65
CA TYR A 697 5.08 -32.53 30.20
C TYR A 697 6.55 -32.50 29.77
N GLN A 698 6.81 -32.87 28.51
CA GLN A 698 8.11 -32.68 27.86
C GLN A 698 8.12 -31.36 27.05
N ARG A 699 9.29 -30.72 26.93
CA ARG A 699 9.54 -29.51 26.13
C ARG A 699 10.71 -29.74 25.16
#